data_AF-A0A661BGB9-F1
#
_entry.id   AF-A0A661BGB9-F1
#
_cell.length_a   1.000
_cell.length_b   1.000
_cell.length_c   1.000
_cell.angle_alpha   90.00
_cell.angle_beta   90.00
_cell.angle_gamma   90.00
#
_symmetry.space_group_name_H-M   'P 1'
#
loop_
_entity.id
_entity.type
_entity.pdbx_description
1 polymer ?
#
loop_
_entity_poly.entity_id
_entity_poly.type
_entity_poly.pdbx_seq_one_letter_code
_entity_poly.pdbx_strand_id
1 'polypeptide(L)'
;MRKIIITISIIFFCCLFAEKSIQNPKDDGSKNGNTDRDFPIILYAPEAKISYGDTVRKIQMGEQIIDGSTIITGKRKAYILLFDGQIVELSKNSRADFFIADSYIKLHTGTATIHIENPPDTFVFRIWRDSSTVRYASEKKMWLLFNDSMRVFHRGEVELFHQHTSPNVKWYENSSKDGEYLFNLINNREIPASDYQFDFPSLRRKLFRHYVKGHSGYATYQNDKYLYGGLLYQIEFWKIKMVYDLWIAVSPNSGFYSEAWDEWNDLLSHIKYIQICQPDDPVFIRAGLLENIRFGNGILVDNYNNAIFIPFEKMTGLELKFRKDNFSASAFTDNLAYPRLFGLNVEGKTSDRMYLKFFYAGDWNLFAEIDDKDGDGYPDEIDPQPDNFNVPEDSIIISENLQNIDDFERHQIHGIGGGFRYNFVRYKKFRAYIAGETAILNTPGAGISFPNLALGIKWFHFSIGTDFQTPQFVNGVFDRNYEWEKARFVTDTLGNLNLVSIVSELEEEKGWLYGWNYAFKIAIPKMAILNIRFRDIYRGESRDKRFHISLYNNYSFTDYILSSMIFIEQNNVSKILREKTDGEQWGIEFGFRLHKSIRINTRYREKFEDNNSDNFIGHDEVKRSFNADLIIDGTYWWHKFLEWVRKK
;
A
#
# COMPACT_ATOMS: atom_id res chain seq x y z
N MET A 1 -8.63 -3.75 37.80
CA MET A 1 -7.44 -4.16 37.02
C MET A 1 -7.66 -5.49 36.29
N ARG A 2 -7.98 -6.61 36.96
CA ARG A 2 -8.20 -7.92 36.28
C ARG A 2 -9.30 -7.92 35.19
N LYS A 3 -10.44 -7.25 35.39
CA LYS A 3 -11.55 -7.26 34.41
C LYS A 3 -11.28 -6.49 33.10
N ILE A 4 -10.43 -5.45 33.13
CA ILE A 4 -10.09 -4.65 31.93
C ILE A 4 -9.00 -5.34 31.11
N ILE A 5 -8.05 -6.00 31.78
CA ILE A 5 -7.03 -6.84 31.12
C ILE A 5 -7.70 -8.03 30.41
N ILE A 6 -8.69 -8.67 31.03
CA ILE A 6 -9.45 -9.78 30.41
C ILE A 6 -10.28 -9.31 29.21
N THR A 7 -10.81 -8.08 29.21
CA THR A 7 -11.63 -7.58 28.09
C THR A 7 -10.76 -7.20 26.87
N ILE A 8 -9.55 -6.68 27.09
CA ILE A 8 -8.60 -6.39 26.01
C ILE A 8 -7.99 -7.69 25.47
N SER A 9 -7.73 -8.69 26.32
CA SER A 9 -7.28 -10.02 25.88
C SER A 9 -8.34 -10.79 25.08
N ILE A 10 -9.63 -10.65 25.39
CA ILE A 10 -10.72 -11.35 24.65
C ILE A 10 -10.95 -10.73 23.26
N ILE A 11 -10.77 -9.41 23.11
CA ILE A 11 -10.82 -8.77 21.78
C ILE A 11 -9.58 -9.13 20.95
N PHE A 12 -8.41 -9.31 21.59
CA PHE A 12 -7.18 -9.77 20.93
C PHE A 12 -7.24 -11.25 20.51
N PHE A 13 -7.92 -12.11 21.27
CA PHE A 13 -7.95 -13.56 20.98
C PHE A 13 -8.93 -13.95 19.86
N CYS A 14 -9.93 -13.12 19.55
CA CYS A 14 -10.90 -13.41 18.48
C CYS A 14 -10.41 -13.08 17.06
N CYS A 15 -9.28 -12.40 16.90
CA CYS A 15 -8.66 -12.18 15.58
C CYS A 15 -7.54 -13.19 15.26
N LEU A 16 -7.24 -14.13 16.16
CA LEU A 16 -6.02 -14.95 16.13
C LEU A 16 -6.25 -16.42 15.71
N PHE A 17 -7.47 -16.82 15.30
CA PHE A 17 -7.72 -18.18 14.80
C PHE A 17 -8.74 -18.17 13.66
N ALA A 18 -8.23 -18.16 12.43
CA ALA A 18 -8.94 -18.58 11.23
C ALA A 18 -7.99 -19.31 10.27
N GLU A 19 -7.22 -20.28 10.79
CA GLU A 19 -6.59 -21.29 9.93
C GLU A 19 -7.63 -22.34 9.59
N LYS A 20 -8.06 -22.35 8.34
CA LYS A 20 -8.87 -23.45 7.79
C LYS A 20 -7.90 -24.41 7.10
N SER A 21 -7.55 -25.48 7.80
CA SER A 21 -6.81 -26.60 7.24
C SER A 21 -7.57 -27.21 6.06
N ILE A 22 -7.04 -27.07 4.85
CA ILE A 22 -7.49 -27.82 3.68
C ILE A 22 -6.62 -29.08 3.62
N GLN A 23 -7.25 -30.22 3.87
CA GLN A 23 -6.63 -31.54 3.70
C GLN A 23 -6.51 -31.84 2.21
N ASN A 24 -5.30 -32.14 1.73
CA ASN A 24 -5.05 -32.74 0.44
C ASN A 24 -5.82 -34.06 0.29
N PRO A 25 -6.62 -34.27 -0.76
CA PRO A 25 -6.98 -35.61 -1.18
C PRO A 25 -5.79 -36.27 -1.87
N LYS A 26 -5.63 -37.54 -1.56
CA LYS A 26 -4.55 -38.43 -2.00
C LYS A 26 -4.55 -38.62 -3.51
N ASP A 27 -3.34 -38.72 -4.05
CA ASP A 27 -3.01 -39.35 -5.33
C ASP A 27 -3.73 -40.69 -5.53
N ASP A 28 -4.46 -40.75 -6.64
CA ASP A 28 -4.79 -41.96 -7.38
C ASP A 28 -4.13 -41.79 -8.75
N GLY A 29 -3.11 -42.60 -9.00
CA GLY A 29 -2.51 -42.72 -10.31
C GLY A 29 -3.32 -43.65 -11.19
N SER A 30 -3.75 -43.17 -12.36
CA SER A 30 -3.85 -44.03 -13.54
C SER A 30 -3.45 -43.28 -14.81
N LYS A 31 -2.51 -43.91 -15.54
CA LYS A 31 -2.05 -43.53 -16.86
C LYS A 31 -3.09 -43.89 -17.93
N ASN A 32 -3.07 -43.12 -19.01
CA ASN A 32 -3.37 -43.43 -20.42
C ASN A 32 -4.54 -42.64 -21.02
N GLY A 33 -4.30 -42.00 -22.17
CA GLY A 33 -5.36 -41.68 -23.12
C GLY A 33 -5.05 -40.50 -24.02
N ASN A 34 -4.52 -40.77 -25.21
CA ASN A 34 -4.66 -39.88 -26.35
C ASN A 34 -6.15 -39.84 -26.74
N THR A 35 -6.85 -38.71 -26.65
CA THR A 35 -8.21 -38.52 -27.17
C THR A 35 -8.42 -37.07 -27.61
N ASP A 36 -8.95 -36.88 -28.83
CA ASP A 36 -9.57 -35.63 -29.31
C ASP A 36 -10.36 -34.95 -28.17
N ARG A 37 -10.11 -33.65 -27.93
CA ARG A 37 -10.94 -32.86 -27.01
C ARG A 37 -12.21 -32.45 -27.77
N ASP A 38 -13.36 -32.98 -27.37
CA ASP A 38 -14.65 -32.52 -27.90
C ASP A 38 -15.00 -31.12 -27.35
N PHE A 39 -15.09 -30.14 -28.24
CA PHE A 39 -15.49 -28.75 -27.91
C PHE A 39 -17.01 -28.57 -27.95
N PRO A 40 -17.60 -27.54 -27.30
CA PRO A 40 -16.99 -26.51 -26.44
C PRO A 40 -16.71 -26.93 -25.00
N ILE A 41 -15.71 -26.31 -24.37
CA ILE A 41 -15.25 -26.60 -23.00
C ILE A 41 -15.25 -25.32 -22.14
N ILE A 42 -15.58 -25.45 -20.86
CA ILE A 42 -15.57 -24.35 -19.88
C ILE A 42 -14.14 -24.05 -19.41
N LEU A 43 -13.65 -22.82 -19.62
CA LEU A 43 -12.34 -22.38 -19.15
C LEU A 43 -12.38 -21.72 -17.77
N TYR A 44 -13.45 -20.98 -17.47
CA TYR A 44 -13.60 -20.29 -16.19
C TYR A 44 -15.07 -19.93 -15.98
N ALA A 45 -15.68 -20.35 -14.87
CA ALA A 45 -17.12 -20.12 -14.65
C ALA A 45 -17.55 -20.22 -13.16
N PRO A 46 -16.91 -19.50 -12.22
CA PRO A 46 -17.02 -19.73 -10.77
C PRO A 46 -18.44 -19.59 -10.19
N GLU A 47 -19.30 -18.78 -10.81
CA GLU A 47 -20.68 -18.56 -10.38
C GLU A 47 -21.73 -19.00 -11.42
N ALA A 48 -21.29 -19.58 -12.54
CA ALA A 48 -22.21 -19.92 -13.61
C ALA A 48 -22.98 -21.23 -13.31
N LYS A 49 -24.18 -21.32 -13.87
CA LYS A 49 -25.02 -22.51 -13.82
C LYS A 49 -25.31 -22.98 -15.23
N ILE A 50 -25.36 -24.30 -15.42
CA ILE A 50 -25.81 -24.94 -16.65
C ILE A 50 -27.19 -25.55 -16.41
N SER A 51 -28.09 -25.33 -17.36
CA SER A 51 -29.43 -25.90 -17.39
C SER A 51 -29.55 -26.80 -18.62
N TYR A 52 -30.02 -28.03 -18.42
CA TYR A 52 -30.36 -28.96 -19.50
C TYR A 52 -31.70 -29.62 -19.19
N GLY A 53 -32.71 -29.36 -20.02
CA GLY A 53 -34.11 -29.65 -19.68
C GLY A 53 -34.51 -28.96 -18.37
N ASP A 54 -35.03 -29.73 -17.41
CA ASP A 54 -35.46 -29.25 -16.09
C ASP A 54 -34.33 -29.26 -15.03
N THR A 55 -33.14 -29.74 -15.40
CA THR A 55 -32.01 -29.91 -14.46
C THR A 55 -31.12 -28.68 -14.46
N VAL A 56 -30.87 -28.09 -13.28
CA VAL A 56 -29.95 -26.95 -13.11
C VAL A 56 -28.84 -27.33 -12.14
N ARG A 57 -27.57 -27.21 -12.57
CA ARG A 57 -26.40 -27.47 -11.73
C ARG A 57 -25.33 -26.38 -11.86
N LYS A 58 -24.39 -26.37 -10.90
CA LYS A 58 -23.17 -25.56 -11.02
C LYS A 58 -22.23 -26.19 -12.06
N ILE A 59 -21.54 -25.33 -12.80
CA ILE A 59 -20.56 -25.71 -13.82
C ILE A 59 -19.19 -25.91 -13.16
N GLN A 60 -18.43 -26.90 -13.62
CA GLN A 60 -17.02 -27.08 -13.25
C GLN A 60 -16.08 -26.64 -14.39
N MET A 61 -14.87 -26.20 -14.04
CA MET A 61 -13.83 -25.90 -15.03
C MET A 61 -13.44 -27.20 -15.75
N GLY A 62 -13.21 -27.13 -17.07
CA GLY A 62 -12.93 -28.29 -17.91
C GLY A 62 -14.16 -29.13 -18.28
N GLU A 63 -15.36 -28.78 -17.78
CA GLU A 63 -16.60 -29.45 -18.16
C GLU A 63 -16.92 -29.16 -19.63
N GLN A 64 -17.25 -30.21 -20.39
CA GLN A 64 -17.74 -30.08 -21.76
C GLN A 64 -19.20 -29.60 -21.76
N ILE A 65 -19.52 -28.68 -22.65
CA ILE A 65 -20.89 -28.20 -22.85
C ILE A 65 -21.69 -29.28 -23.59
N ILE A 66 -22.87 -29.63 -23.05
CA ILE A 66 -23.80 -30.57 -23.68
C ILE A 66 -24.65 -29.81 -24.70
N ASP A 67 -24.90 -30.43 -25.86
CA ASP A 67 -25.76 -29.86 -26.91
C ASP A 67 -27.16 -29.53 -26.39
N GLY A 68 -27.67 -28.33 -26.68
CA GLY A 68 -28.96 -27.84 -26.21
C GLY A 68 -28.97 -27.32 -24.76
N SER A 69 -27.80 -27.11 -24.14
CA SER A 69 -27.70 -26.57 -22.78
C SER A 69 -27.73 -25.04 -22.74
N THR A 70 -28.27 -24.50 -21.64
CA THR A 70 -28.28 -23.06 -21.33
C THR A 70 -27.26 -22.75 -20.24
N ILE A 71 -26.38 -21.78 -20.48
CA ILE A 71 -25.47 -21.22 -19.48
C ILE A 71 -26.01 -19.89 -18.96
N ILE A 72 -26.02 -19.76 -17.63
CA ILE A 72 -26.46 -18.56 -16.92
C ILE A 72 -25.33 -18.09 -16.01
N THR A 73 -24.76 -16.92 -16.28
CA THR A 73 -23.69 -16.34 -15.45
C THR A 73 -24.25 -15.54 -14.27
N GLY A 74 -23.56 -15.58 -13.14
CA GLY A 74 -23.88 -14.83 -11.92
C GLY A 74 -23.25 -13.43 -11.91
N LYS A 75 -22.65 -13.05 -10.77
CA LYS A 75 -21.96 -11.75 -10.63
C LYS A 75 -20.58 -11.74 -11.29
N ARG A 76 -20.03 -12.91 -11.60
CA ARG A 76 -18.75 -13.08 -12.31
C ARG A 76 -18.95 -13.46 -13.78
N LYS A 77 -17.93 -13.16 -14.59
CA LYS A 77 -17.84 -13.56 -16.01
C LYS A 77 -17.67 -15.07 -16.13
N ALA A 78 -17.93 -15.61 -17.33
CA ALA A 78 -17.53 -16.95 -17.70
C ALA A 78 -16.79 -16.94 -19.05
N TYR A 79 -15.78 -17.80 -19.20
CA TYR A 79 -15.02 -17.96 -20.44
C TYR A 79 -15.15 -19.41 -20.92
N ILE A 80 -15.42 -19.55 -22.21
CA ILE A 80 -15.77 -20.81 -22.86
C ILE A 80 -14.93 -20.95 -24.11
N LEU A 81 -14.19 -22.05 -24.22
CA LEU A 81 -13.42 -22.40 -25.40
C LEU A 81 -14.34 -23.11 -26.40
N LEU A 82 -14.57 -22.50 -27.56
CA LEU A 82 -15.45 -23.06 -28.60
C LEU A 82 -14.72 -24.00 -29.56
N PHE A 83 -13.46 -23.69 -29.83
CA PHE A 83 -12.54 -24.45 -30.67
C PHE A 83 -11.12 -23.91 -30.42
N ASP A 84 -10.08 -24.59 -30.90
CA ASP A 84 -8.71 -24.07 -30.83
C ASP A 84 -8.64 -22.63 -31.36
N GLY A 85 -8.17 -21.71 -30.51
CA GLY A 85 -8.04 -20.29 -30.81
C GLY A 85 -9.35 -19.47 -30.80
N GLN A 86 -10.48 -19.98 -30.28
CA GLN A 86 -11.75 -19.24 -30.22
C GLN A 86 -12.41 -19.31 -28.83
N ILE A 87 -12.47 -18.19 -28.13
CA ILE A 87 -13.08 -18.07 -26.80
C ILE A 87 -14.30 -17.14 -26.86
N VAL A 88 -15.38 -17.54 -26.20
CA VAL A 88 -16.50 -16.66 -25.87
C VAL A 88 -16.50 -16.35 -24.38
N GLU A 89 -16.45 -15.07 -24.07
CA GLU A 89 -16.65 -14.51 -22.75
C GLU A 89 -18.11 -14.11 -22.58
N LEU A 90 -18.80 -14.69 -21.60
CA LEU A 90 -20.11 -14.23 -21.14
C LEU A 90 -19.92 -13.28 -19.96
N SER A 91 -20.38 -12.03 -20.11
CA SER A 91 -20.37 -11.04 -19.03
C SER A 91 -21.26 -11.45 -17.86
N LYS A 92 -21.14 -10.78 -16.71
CA LYS A 92 -22.02 -10.97 -15.54
C LYS A 92 -23.51 -10.87 -15.91
N ASN A 93 -24.35 -11.71 -15.31
CA ASN A 93 -25.80 -11.79 -15.55
C ASN A 93 -26.22 -11.99 -17.03
N SER A 94 -25.47 -12.82 -17.77
CA SER A 94 -25.75 -13.17 -19.16
C SER A 94 -26.35 -14.58 -19.28
N ARG A 95 -27.13 -14.81 -20.34
CA ARG A 95 -27.76 -16.09 -20.66
C ARG A 95 -27.54 -16.47 -22.11
N ALA A 96 -27.00 -17.64 -22.35
CA ALA A 96 -26.70 -18.17 -23.68
C ALA A 96 -27.06 -19.66 -23.79
N ASP A 97 -27.71 -20.05 -24.89
CA ASP A 97 -27.95 -21.44 -25.24
C ASP A 97 -26.93 -21.90 -26.28
N PHE A 98 -26.41 -23.11 -26.12
CA PHE A 98 -25.40 -23.70 -26.99
C PHE A 98 -26.01 -24.86 -27.77
N PHE A 99 -26.11 -24.71 -29.10
CA PHE A 99 -26.54 -25.75 -30.03
C PHE A 99 -25.32 -26.17 -30.86
N ILE A 100 -24.60 -27.15 -30.34
CA ILE A 100 -23.31 -27.64 -30.83
C ILE A 100 -23.52 -28.39 -32.14
N ALA A 101 -24.55 -29.24 -32.24
CA ALA A 101 -24.84 -30.03 -33.43
C ALA A 101 -25.16 -29.15 -34.66
N ASP A 102 -25.78 -28.00 -34.42
CA ASP A 102 -26.17 -27.02 -35.45
C ASP A 102 -25.17 -25.84 -35.57
N SER A 103 -24.08 -25.88 -34.79
CA SER A 103 -23.04 -24.85 -34.73
C SER A 103 -23.60 -23.42 -34.57
N TYR A 104 -24.53 -23.22 -33.62
CA TYR A 104 -24.98 -21.87 -33.25
C TYR A 104 -25.12 -21.64 -31.75
N ILE A 105 -24.90 -20.40 -31.34
CA ILE A 105 -25.05 -19.93 -29.95
C ILE A 105 -26.18 -18.91 -29.95
N LYS A 106 -27.22 -19.15 -29.14
CA LYS A 106 -28.34 -18.24 -28.98
C LYS A 106 -28.20 -17.40 -27.71
N LEU A 107 -27.93 -16.12 -27.88
CA LEU A 107 -27.79 -15.15 -26.79
C LEU A 107 -29.14 -14.50 -26.48
N HIS A 108 -29.69 -14.81 -25.31
CA HIS A 108 -30.98 -14.29 -24.86
C HIS A 108 -30.85 -12.90 -24.25
N THR A 109 -29.95 -12.77 -23.27
CA THR A 109 -29.74 -11.55 -22.48
C THR A 109 -28.28 -11.38 -22.08
N GLY A 110 -27.84 -10.14 -21.89
CA GLY A 110 -26.49 -9.82 -21.41
C GLY A 110 -25.51 -9.51 -22.53
N THR A 111 -24.22 -9.76 -22.30
CA THR A 111 -23.15 -9.43 -23.26
C THR A 111 -22.22 -10.61 -23.48
N ALA A 112 -21.94 -10.91 -24.74
CA ALA A 112 -20.93 -11.87 -25.14
C ALA A 112 -19.76 -11.13 -25.81
N THR A 113 -18.54 -11.39 -25.38
CA THR A 113 -17.32 -10.90 -26.01
C THR A 113 -16.61 -12.06 -26.69
N ILE A 114 -16.23 -11.86 -27.94
CA ILE A 114 -15.54 -12.87 -28.76
C ILE A 114 -14.06 -12.54 -28.77
N HIS A 115 -13.27 -13.58 -28.49
CA HIS A 115 -11.82 -13.56 -28.49
C HIS A 115 -11.32 -14.62 -29.46
N ILE A 116 -10.34 -14.26 -30.30
CA ILE A 116 -9.75 -15.10 -31.31
C ILE A 116 -8.24 -14.91 -31.33
N GLU A 117 -7.55 -16.03 -31.28
CA GLU A 117 -6.11 -16.13 -31.46
C GLU A 117 -5.79 -16.44 -32.91
N ASN A 118 -4.91 -15.64 -33.54
CA ASN A 118 -4.45 -15.79 -34.93
C ASN A 118 -5.52 -16.36 -35.89
N PRO A 119 -6.48 -15.52 -36.33
CA PRO A 119 -7.79 -15.97 -36.75
C PRO A 119 -7.73 -16.95 -37.93
N PRO A 120 -8.47 -18.07 -37.88
CA PRO A 120 -8.90 -18.73 -39.09
C PRO A 120 -9.85 -17.82 -39.89
N ASP A 121 -10.08 -18.13 -41.16
CA ASP A 121 -10.91 -17.31 -42.06
C ASP A 121 -12.38 -17.13 -41.57
N THR A 122 -12.86 -17.95 -40.63
CA THR A 122 -14.25 -17.94 -40.11
C THR A 122 -14.37 -18.36 -38.64
N PHE A 123 -15.33 -17.77 -37.93
CA PHE A 123 -15.76 -18.19 -36.58
C PHE A 123 -16.61 -19.46 -36.67
N VAL A 124 -16.40 -20.41 -35.75
CA VAL A 124 -16.99 -21.76 -35.85
C VAL A 124 -18.50 -21.77 -35.58
N PHE A 125 -19.02 -20.81 -34.79
CA PHE A 125 -20.43 -20.78 -34.39
C PHE A 125 -21.19 -19.59 -34.98
N ARG A 126 -22.39 -19.82 -35.52
CA ARG A 126 -23.34 -18.74 -35.83
C ARG A 126 -23.85 -18.13 -34.52
N ILE A 127 -23.91 -16.80 -34.44
CA ILE A 127 -24.47 -16.14 -33.25
C ILE A 127 -25.89 -15.68 -33.55
N TRP A 128 -26.84 -16.26 -32.83
CA TRP A 128 -28.22 -15.82 -32.82
C TRP A 128 -28.45 -14.91 -31.61
N ARG A 129 -29.05 -13.75 -31.79
CA ARG A 129 -29.29 -12.80 -30.68
C ARG A 129 -30.74 -12.32 -30.66
N ASP A 130 -31.32 -12.34 -29.46
CA ASP A 130 -32.66 -11.80 -29.20
C ASP A 130 -32.56 -10.37 -28.65
N SER A 131 -31.95 -10.17 -27.47
CA SER A 131 -31.82 -8.85 -26.81
C SER A 131 -30.42 -8.61 -26.19
N SER A 132 -29.38 -9.17 -26.80
CA SER A 132 -28.02 -9.18 -26.27
C SER A 132 -27.05 -8.29 -27.07
N THR A 133 -25.98 -7.89 -26.38
CA THR A 133 -24.85 -7.14 -26.95
C THR A 133 -23.73 -8.12 -27.30
N VAL A 134 -23.10 -7.92 -28.46
CA VAL A 134 -21.94 -8.71 -28.86
C VAL A 134 -20.74 -7.80 -29.07
N ARG A 135 -19.59 -8.20 -28.55
CA ARG A 135 -18.35 -7.45 -28.55
C ARG A 135 -17.24 -8.25 -29.21
N TYR A 136 -16.29 -7.56 -29.82
CA TYR A 136 -15.11 -8.19 -30.40
C TYR A 136 -13.82 -7.63 -29.80
N ALA A 137 -13.06 -8.48 -29.12
CA ALA A 137 -11.90 -8.10 -28.32
C ALA A 137 -10.54 -8.47 -28.94
N SER A 138 -10.51 -8.95 -30.19
CA SER A 138 -9.25 -9.36 -30.82
C SER A 138 -8.70 -8.35 -31.82
N GLU A 139 -7.40 -8.47 -32.11
CA GLU A 139 -6.64 -7.44 -32.85
C GLU A 139 -6.98 -7.38 -34.35
N LYS A 140 -7.19 -8.53 -34.99
CA LYS A 140 -7.43 -8.63 -36.45
C LYS A 140 -8.92 -8.58 -36.75
N LYS A 141 -9.33 -8.01 -37.88
CA LYS A 141 -10.75 -8.02 -38.29
C LYS A 141 -11.24 -9.43 -38.59
N MET A 142 -12.53 -9.70 -38.37
CA MET A 142 -13.13 -11.02 -38.64
C MET A 142 -14.54 -10.93 -39.23
N TRP A 143 -14.97 -11.98 -39.93
CA TRP A 143 -16.36 -12.14 -40.34
C TRP A 143 -17.13 -12.97 -39.32
N LEU A 144 -18.28 -12.47 -38.90
CA LEU A 144 -19.20 -13.13 -37.98
C LEU A 144 -20.58 -13.26 -38.62
N LEU A 145 -21.19 -14.43 -38.48
CA LEU A 145 -22.53 -14.70 -38.97
C LEU A 145 -23.56 -14.47 -37.85
N PHE A 146 -24.37 -13.42 -38.02
CA PHE A 146 -25.38 -12.96 -37.05
C PHE A 146 -26.78 -12.99 -37.64
N ASN A 147 -27.72 -13.72 -37.00
CA ASN A 147 -29.12 -13.77 -37.41
C ASN A 147 -29.27 -13.93 -38.95
N ASP A 148 -28.48 -14.83 -39.53
CA ASP A 148 -28.42 -15.14 -40.98
C ASP A 148 -27.83 -14.05 -41.89
N SER A 149 -27.14 -13.06 -41.32
CA SER A 149 -26.41 -12.00 -42.03
C SER A 149 -24.93 -11.98 -41.63
N MET A 150 -24.03 -11.82 -42.61
CA MET A 150 -22.59 -11.76 -42.35
C MET A 150 -22.16 -10.32 -42.10
N ARG A 151 -21.35 -10.08 -41.07
CA ARG A 151 -20.75 -8.75 -40.78
C ARG A 151 -19.28 -8.86 -40.46
N VAL A 152 -18.53 -7.81 -40.82
CA VAL A 152 -17.13 -7.64 -40.42
C VAL A 152 -17.11 -6.94 -39.06
N PHE A 153 -16.34 -7.48 -38.12
CA PHE A 153 -16.00 -6.81 -36.86
C PHE A 153 -14.54 -6.38 -36.88
N HIS A 154 -14.30 -5.13 -36.51
CA HIS A 154 -13.00 -4.52 -36.29
C HIS A 154 -12.63 -4.54 -34.80
N ARG A 155 -11.34 -4.36 -34.52
CA ARG A 155 -10.79 -4.28 -33.17
C ARG A 155 -11.62 -3.35 -32.26
N GLY A 156 -12.15 -3.89 -31.16
CA GLY A 156 -12.92 -3.13 -30.18
C GLY A 156 -14.33 -2.72 -30.63
N GLU A 157 -14.87 -3.35 -31.66
CA GLU A 157 -16.21 -3.09 -32.15
C GLU A 157 -17.28 -3.76 -31.26
N VAL A 158 -18.43 -3.07 -31.14
CA VAL A 158 -19.56 -3.50 -30.32
C VAL A 158 -20.85 -3.39 -31.14
N GLU A 159 -21.62 -4.47 -31.17
CA GLU A 159 -22.95 -4.50 -31.78
C GLU A 159 -24.01 -4.49 -30.68
N LEU A 160 -24.77 -3.39 -30.59
CA LEU A 160 -25.80 -3.17 -29.57
C LEU A 160 -27.17 -3.68 -30.01
N PHE A 161 -28.03 -4.04 -29.05
CA PHE A 161 -29.46 -4.21 -29.28
C PHE A 161 -30.16 -2.84 -29.13
N HIS A 162 -30.32 -2.16 -30.27
CA HIS A 162 -30.86 -0.81 -30.42
C HIS A 162 -30.09 0.36 -29.73
N GLN A 163 -29.70 1.31 -30.60
CA GLN A 163 -29.09 2.62 -30.36
C GLN A 163 -27.62 2.68 -29.91
N HIS A 164 -26.87 3.49 -30.68
CA HIS A 164 -25.46 3.82 -30.52
C HIS A 164 -25.11 4.35 -29.12
N THR A 165 -24.12 3.73 -28.50
CA THR A 165 -23.22 4.40 -27.55
C THR A 165 -21.78 4.19 -28.01
N SER A 166 -21.02 5.29 -28.07
CA SER A 166 -19.61 5.33 -28.47
C SER A 166 -18.78 4.30 -27.68
N PRO A 167 -17.83 3.57 -28.32
CA PRO A 167 -17.04 2.55 -27.66
C PRO A 167 -16.17 3.21 -26.57
N ASN A 168 -16.43 2.85 -25.32
CA ASN A 168 -15.54 3.14 -24.20
C ASN A 168 -14.29 2.27 -24.38
N VAL A 169 -13.15 2.85 -24.75
CA VAL A 169 -11.87 2.15 -25.01
C VAL A 169 -11.48 1.19 -23.87
N LYS A 170 -11.91 1.49 -22.64
CA LYS A 170 -11.54 0.77 -21.40
C LYS A 170 -12.05 -0.69 -21.33
N TRP A 171 -13.19 -1.04 -21.95
CA TRP A 171 -13.67 -2.43 -21.89
C TRP A 171 -12.82 -3.37 -22.77
N TYR A 172 -12.34 -2.85 -23.90
CA TYR A 172 -11.60 -3.61 -24.90
C TYR A 172 -10.23 -4.01 -24.35
N GLU A 173 -9.49 -3.07 -23.78
CA GLU A 173 -8.14 -3.33 -23.24
C GLU A 173 -8.15 -4.41 -22.15
N ASN A 174 -9.07 -4.31 -21.18
CA ASN A 174 -9.17 -5.29 -20.10
C ASN A 174 -9.59 -6.67 -20.62
N SER A 175 -10.56 -6.73 -21.53
CA SER A 175 -11.03 -8.01 -22.06
C SER A 175 -9.98 -8.65 -22.99
N SER A 176 -9.28 -7.86 -23.81
CA SER A 176 -8.19 -8.34 -24.69
C SER A 176 -7.07 -8.95 -23.87
N LYS A 177 -6.61 -8.26 -22.81
CA LYS A 177 -5.57 -8.77 -21.90
C LYS A 177 -5.98 -10.09 -21.24
N ASP A 178 -7.23 -10.18 -20.76
CA ASP A 178 -7.76 -11.41 -20.16
C ASP A 178 -7.86 -12.55 -21.19
N GLY A 179 -8.26 -12.24 -22.42
CA GLY A 179 -8.35 -13.21 -23.52
C GLY A 179 -6.98 -13.72 -23.98
N GLU A 180 -6.02 -12.82 -24.19
CA GLU A 180 -4.62 -13.16 -24.52
C GLU A 180 -3.99 -14.02 -23.43
N TYR A 181 -4.23 -13.67 -22.17
CA TYR A 181 -3.78 -14.46 -21.04
C TYR A 181 -4.36 -15.88 -21.08
N LEU A 182 -5.67 -16.04 -21.28
CA LEU A 182 -6.28 -17.37 -21.42
C LEU A 182 -5.73 -18.17 -22.61
N PHE A 183 -5.46 -17.52 -23.75
CA PHE A 183 -4.84 -18.19 -24.90
C PHE A 183 -3.44 -18.69 -24.57
N ASN A 184 -2.62 -17.91 -23.88
CA ASN A 184 -1.31 -18.35 -23.40
C ASN A 184 -1.43 -19.58 -22.48
N LEU A 185 -2.37 -19.55 -21.52
CA LEU A 185 -2.62 -20.70 -20.63
C LEU A 185 -3.04 -21.96 -21.41
N ILE A 186 -3.88 -21.82 -22.44
CA ILE A 186 -4.31 -22.94 -23.30
C ILE A 186 -3.14 -23.49 -24.11
N ASN A 187 -2.34 -22.61 -24.74
CA ASN A 187 -1.20 -23.00 -25.57
C ASN A 187 -0.11 -23.71 -24.77
N ASN A 188 0.11 -23.27 -23.54
CA ASN A 188 1.02 -23.92 -22.60
C ASN A 188 0.42 -25.18 -21.95
N ARG A 189 -0.85 -25.49 -22.22
CA ARG A 189 -1.61 -26.64 -21.70
C ARG A 189 -1.85 -26.60 -20.18
N GLU A 190 -1.86 -25.42 -19.59
CA GLU A 190 -2.10 -25.17 -18.15
C GLU A 190 -3.60 -25.27 -17.79
N ILE A 191 -4.49 -24.90 -18.73
CA ILE A 191 -5.94 -25.09 -18.61
C ILE A 191 -6.50 -25.91 -19.78
N PRO A 192 -7.58 -26.70 -19.58
CA PRO A 192 -8.40 -26.79 -18.37
C PRO A 192 -7.90 -27.85 -17.37
N ALA A 193 -7.39 -27.40 -16.22
CA ALA A 193 -7.18 -28.23 -15.04
C ALA A 193 -8.25 -27.88 -14.00
N SER A 194 -8.82 -28.88 -13.32
CA SER A 194 -9.96 -28.71 -12.40
C SER A 194 -9.69 -27.76 -11.23
N ASP A 195 -8.41 -27.62 -10.86
CA ASP A 195 -7.97 -26.95 -9.64
C ASP A 195 -7.07 -25.73 -9.93
N TYR A 196 -6.91 -25.33 -11.20
CA TYR A 196 -6.06 -24.21 -11.58
C TYR A 196 -6.73 -22.88 -11.20
N GLN A 197 -6.11 -22.15 -10.25
CA GLN A 197 -6.52 -20.81 -9.85
C GLN A 197 -5.64 -19.77 -10.52
N PHE A 198 -6.25 -18.77 -11.14
CA PHE A 198 -5.54 -17.66 -11.75
C PHE A 198 -6.28 -16.35 -11.55
N ASP A 199 -5.52 -15.26 -11.41
CA ASP A 199 -6.02 -13.90 -11.39
C ASP A 199 -5.83 -13.25 -12.76
N PHE A 200 -6.97 -12.94 -13.39
CA PHE A 200 -7.02 -12.21 -14.65
C PHE A 200 -6.17 -10.93 -14.57
N PRO A 201 -5.37 -10.60 -15.60
CA PRO A 201 -4.61 -9.35 -15.66
C PRO A 201 -5.45 -8.11 -15.35
N SER A 202 -6.73 -8.10 -15.73
CA SER A 202 -7.66 -7.00 -15.43
C SER A 202 -8.01 -6.84 -13.94
N LEU A 203 -7.78 -7.88 -13.12
CA LEU A 203 -8.07 -7.92 -11.68
C LEU A 203 -6.82 -7.75 -10.80
N ARG A 204 -5.61 -7.79 -11.38
CA ARG A 204 -4.35 -7.67 -10.63
C ARG A 204 -4.21 -6.29 -9.98
N ARG A 205 -3.55 -6.23 -8.82
CA ARG A 205 -3.31 -4.99 -8.08
C ARG A 205 -2.42 -4.05 -8.90
N LYS A 206 -2.78 -2.78 -8.88
CA LYS A 206 -2.23 -1.74 -9.76
C LYS A 206 -1.13 -0.98 -9.03
N LEU A 207 0.12 -1.40 -9.21
CA LEU A 207 1.29 -0.79 -8.57
C LEU A 207 1.74 0.46 -9.35
N PHE A 208 1.93 1.58 -8.65
CA PHE A 208 2.47 2.80 -9.26
C PHE A 208 3.94 2.98 -8.87
N ARG A 209 4.81 3.29 -9.85
CA ARG A 209 6.24 3.63 -9.62
C ARG A 209 6.43 5.15 -9.53
N HIS A 210 7.19 5.65 -8.55
CA HIS A 210 7.18 7.08 -8.18
C HIS A 210 8.52 7.69 -7.73
N TYR A 211 8.60 9.03 -7.76
CA TYR A 211 9.76 9.83 -7.29
C TYR A 211 9.47 10.80 -6.12
N VAL A 212 8.21 11.06 -5.71
CA VAL A 212 7.88 12.09 -4.68
C VAL A 212 6.76 11.68 -3.72
N LYS A 213 7.04 11.56 -2.41
CA LYS A 213 6.06 11.22 -1.35
C LYS A 213 5.23 12.44 -0.85
N GLY A 214 4.39 13.05 -1.70
CA GLY A 214 3.51 14.21 -1.36
C GLY A 214 2.07 14.07 -1.87
N HIS A 215 1.13 14.96 -1.52
CA HIS A 215 -0.25 14.92 -2.05
C HIS A 215 -0.39 15.52 -3.47
N SER A 216 0.72 15.89 -4.10
CA SER A 216 0.77 16.36 -5.49
C SER A 216 2.14 16.04 -6.08
N GLY A 217 2.17 15.66 -7.35
CA GLY A 217 3.41 15.35 -8.04
C GLY A 217 3.19 14.56 -9.32
N TYR A 218 4.22 13.83 -9.74
CA TYR A 218 4.15 12.92 -10.88
C TYR A 218 4.24 11.46 -10.41
N ALA A 219 3.48 10.60 -11.07
CA ALA A 219 3.35 9.18 -10.81
C ALA A 219 3.44 8.41 -12.12
N THR A 220 4.02 7.22 -12.14
CA THR A 220 4.04 6.36 -13.34
C THR A 220 3.23 5.10 -13.07
N TYR A 221 2.32 4.75 -13.97
CA TYR A 221 1.52 3.54 -13.92
C TYR A 221 1.41 2.92 -15.31
N GLN A 222 1.70 1.62 -15.42
CA GLN A 222 1.73 0.88 -16.70
C GLN A 222 2.49 1.62 -17.81
N ASN A 223 3.67 2.15 -17.48
CA ASN A 223 4.53 2.96 -18.36
C ASN A 223 3.98 4.35 -18.78
N ASP A 224 2.81 4.76 -18.29
CA ASP A 224 2.25 6.09 -18.49
C ASP A 224 2.50 7.02 -17.29
N LYS A 225 2.84 8.29 -17.57
CA LYS A 225 3.09 9.31 -16.55
C LYS A 225 1.82 10.12 -16.26
N TYR A 226 1.42 10.12 -15.00
CA TYR A 226 0.30 10.88 -14.45
C TYR A 226 0.80 12.07 -13.64
N LEU A 227 0.22 13.25 -13.87
CA LEU A 227 0.26 14.36 -12.92
C LEU A 227 -0.89 14.19 -11.94
N TYR A 228 -0.60 14.20 -10.64
CA TYR A 228 -1.62 14.08 -9.60
C TYR A 228 -1.61 15.25 -8.63
N GLY A 229 -2.76 15.49 -8.01
CA GLY A 229 -2.95 16.50 -6.98
C GLY A 229 -4.20 16.20 -6.16
N GLY A 230 -4.17 16.52 -4.87
CA GLY A 230 -5.28 16.27 -3.98
C GLY A 230 -5.54 17.36 -2.94
N LEU A 231 -6.68 17.23 -2.29
CA LEU A 231 -7.12 18.03 -1.17
C LEU A 231 -7.65 17.12 -0.07
N LEU A 232 -7.52 17.58 1.17
CA LEU A 232 -8.03 16.87 2.34
C LEU A 232 -9.34 17.52 2.79
N TYR A 233 -10.43 16.77 2.72
CA TYR A 233 -11.69 17.17 3.35
C TYR A 233 -11.74 16.64 4.78
N GLN A 234 -11.88 17.54 5.75
CA GLN A 234 -12.01 17.16 7.16
C GLN A 234 -13.35 17.61 7.72
N ILE A 235 -13.93 16.77 8.55
CA ILE A 235 -15.14 17.10 9.31
C ILE A 235 -15.01 16.55 10.73
N GLU A 236 -15.36 17.37 11.71
CA GLU A 236 -15.41 16.97 13.12
C GLU A 236 -16.85 17.06 13.62
N PHE A 237 -17.35 15.97 14.17
CA PHE A 237 -18.64 15.91 14.83
C PHE A 237 -18.47 15.30 16.22
N TRP A 238 -18.82 16.08 17.24
CA TRP A 238 -18.64 15.69 18.64
C TRP A 238 -17.18 15.42 18.99
N LYS A 239 -16.79 14.15 19.17
CA LYS A 239 -15.40 13.72 19.37
C LYS A 239 -14.85 12.90 18.19
N ILE A 240 -15.62 12.79 17.10
CA ILE A 240 -15.25 12.00 15.93
C ILE A 240 -14.76 12.96 14.85
N LYS A 241 -13.54 12.75 14.35
CA LYS A 241 -12.96 13.46 13.22
C LYS A 241 -12.78 12.48 12.07
N MET A 242 -13.34 12.80 10.92
CA MET A 242 -13.11 12.09 9.67
C MET A 242 -12.26 12.97 8.76
N VAL A 243 -11.25 12.37 8.13
CA VAL A 243 -10.47 13.00 7.06
C VAL A 243 -10.58 12.13 5.83
N TYR A 244 -10.96 12.76 4.73
CA TYR A 244 -11.16 12.15 3.41
C TYR A 244 -10.14 12.74 2.43
N ASP A 245 -9.55 11.88 1.61
CA ASP A 245 -8.53 12.22 0.62
C ASP A 245 -9.19 12.33 -0.75
N LEU A 246 -9.32 13.56 -1.28
CA LEU A 246 -9.86 13.81 -2.60
C LEU A 246 -8.71 14.13 -3.54
N TRP A 247 -8.34 13.18 -4.40
CA TRP A 247 -7.23 13.37 -5.35
C TRP A 247 -7.64 13.05 -6.78
N ILE A 248 -6.96 13.68 -7.73
CA ILE A 248 -7.12 13.43 -9.14
C ILE A 248 -5.74 13.13 -9.73
N ALA A 249 -5.71 12.25 -10.72
CA ALA A 249 -4.51 11.99 -11.52
C ALA A 249 -4.88 12.04 -13.00
N VAL A 250 -4.05 12.70 -13.81
CA VAL A 250 -4.28 12.89 -15.25
C VAL A 250 -2.99 12.60 -16.02
N SER A 251 -3.10 11.75 -17.02
CA SER A 251 -2.06 11.44 -18.01
C SER A 251 -2.36 12.16 -19.33
N PRO A 252 -1.34 12.69 -20.03
CA PRO A 252 -1.51 13.19 -21.40
C PRO A 252 -1.97 12.11 -22.39
N ASN A 253 -1.60 10.84 -22.17
CA ASN A 253 -1.88 9.72 -23.07
C ASN A 253 -3.24 9.08 -22.75
N SER A 254 -3.48 8.81 -21.46
CA SER A 254 -4.57 7.98 -20.96
C SER A 254 -5.67 8.78 -20.25
N GLY A 255 -5.52 10.11 -20.13
CA GLY A 255 -6.52 11.00 -19.56
C GLY A 255 -6.68 10.84 -18.04
N PHE A 256 -7.91 10.97 -17.54
CA PHE A 256 -8.21 10.89 -16.11
C PHE A 256 -8.08 9.44 -15.59
N TYR A 257 -7.36 9.27 -14.49
CA TYR A 257 -7.26 8.00 -13.78
C TYR A 257 -8.57 7.66 -13.06
N SER A 258 -9.49 7.08 -13.81
CA SER A 258 -10.84 6.75 -13.36
C SER A 258 -10.91 5.53 -12.45
N GLU A 259 -9.87 4.69 -12.43
CA GLU A 259 -9.82 3.43 -11.67
C GLU A 259 -9.74 3.61 -10.16
N ALA A 260 -9.49 4.84 -9.69
CA ALA A 260 -9.61 5.18 -8.28
C ALA A 260 -11.02 5.64 -7.89
N TRP A 261 -11.97 5.69 -8.83
CA TRP A 261 -13.27 6.34 -8.62
C TRP A 261 -14.44 5.58 -9.27
N ASP A 262 -14.23 4.39 -9.82
CA ASP A 262 -15.23 3.67 -10.61
C ASP A 262 -16.06 2.68 -9.78
N GLU A 263 -15.62 2.30 -8.58
CA GLU A 263 -16.37 1.44 -7.67
C GLU A 263 -16.80 2.13 -6.36
N TRP A 264 -17.90 1.65 -5.76
CA TRP A 264 -18.36 2.12 -4.45
C TRP A 264 -17.34 1.87 -3.34
N ASN A 265 -16.54 0.80 -3.45
CA ASN A 265 -15.50 0.49 -2.48
C ASN A 265 -14.35 1.51 -2.54
N ASP A 266 -14.11 2.15 -3.69
CA ASP A 266 -13.07 3.18 -3.82
C ASP A 266 -13.42 4.43 -3.02
N LEU A 267 -14.72 4.76 -2.93
CA LEU A 267 -15.15 5.87 -2.08
C LEU A 267 -14.81 5.62 -0.60
N LEU A 268 -14.81 4.36 -0.16
CA LEU A 268 -14.41 4.02 1.20
C LEU A 268 -12.88 4.02 1.36
N SER A 269 -12.12 3.60 0.33
CA SER A 269 -10.65 3.59 0.36
C SER A 269 -10.03 4.99 0.42
N HIS A 270 -10.76 6.00 -0.06
CA HIS A 270 -10.36 7.41 0.04
C HIS A 270 -10.55 8.03 1.43
N ILE A 271 -11.20 7.35 2.37
CA ILE A 271 -11.19 7.77 3.78
C ILE A 271 -9.74 7.67 4.28
N LYS A 272 -9.09 8.81 4.50
CA LYS A 272 -7.71 8.88 4.99
C LYS A 272 -7.61 8.32 6.40
N TYR A 273 -8.45 8.79 7.31
CA TYR A 273 -8.62 8.19 8.63
C TYR A 273 -9.91 8.66 9.30
N ILE A 274 -10.37 7.87 10.26
CA ILE A 274 -11.35 8.24 11.27
C ILE A 274 -10.65 8.23 12.62
N GLN A 275 -10.87 9.28 13.40
CA GLN A 275 -10.30 9.47 14.72
C GLN A 275 -11.41 9.72 15.73
N ILE A 276 -11.32 9.08 16.90
CA ILE A 276 -12.20 9.31 18.05
C ILE A 276 -11.34 9.88 19.18
N CYS A 277 -11.79 11.00 19.74
CA CYS A 277 -11.10 11.81 20.74
C CYS A 277 -9.76 12.40 20.22
N GLN A 278 -9.14 13.25 21.03
CA GLN A 278 -7.83 13.83 20.73
C GLN A 278 -6.71 12.95 21.34
N PRO A 279 -5.46 12.97 20.81
CA PRO A 279 -4.37 12.13 21.33
C PRO A 279 -4.03 12.31 22.81
N ASP A 280 -4.43 13.43 23.41
CA ASP A 280 -4.24 13.74 24.83
C ASP A 280 -5.44 13.37 25.72
N ASP A 281 -6.56 12.94 25.14
CA ASP A 281 -7.70 12.44 25.89
C ASP A 281 -7.37 11.08 26.57
N PRO A 282 -8.11 10.68 27.62
CA PRO A 282 -7.88 9.41 28.33
C PRO A 282 -8.00 8.17 27.45
N VAL A 283 -8.81 8.25 26.38
CA VAL A 283 -8.96 7.21 25.36
C VAL A 283 -8.91 7.89 24.01
N PHE A 284 -8.08 7.37 23.12
CA PHE A 284 -7.93 7.81 21.74
C PHE A 284 -7.90 6.60 20.81
N ILE A 285 -8.61 6.70 19.69
CA ILE A 285 -8.68 5.67 18.66
C ILE A 285 -8.50 6.35 17.31
N ARG A 286 -7.68 5.77 16.43
CA ARG A 286 -7.58 6.18 15.03
C ARG A 286 -7.57 4.93 14.16
N ALA A 287 -8.40 4.91 13.12
CA ALA A 287 -8.45 3.86 12.11
C ALA A 287 -8.23 4.47 10.71
N GLY A 288 -7.44 3.82 9.85
CA GLY A 288 -6.99 4.33 8.55
C GLY A 288 -5.48 4.58 8.52
N LEU A 289 -5.05 5.72 7.97
CA LEU A 289 -3.65 6.11 7.95
C LEU A 289 -3.15 6.44 9.36
N LEU A 290 -2.16 5.69 9.82
CA LEU A 290 -1.38 5.95 11.01
C LEU A 290 -0.26 6.94 10.69
N GLU A 291 0.01 7.88 11.59
CA GLU A 291 1.04 8.89 11.37
C GLU A 291 1.80 9.16 12.67
N ASN A 292 3.12 9.31 12.56
CA ASN A 292 4.02 9.69 13.65
C ASN A 292 3.93 8.76 14.87
N ILE A 293 3.79 7.45 14.64
CA ILE A 293 3.87 6.46 15.72
C ILE A 293 5.31 6.39 16.23
N ARG A 294 5.50 6.42 17.56
CA ARG A 294 6.83 6.43 18.17
C ARG A 294 6.84 5.71 19.50
N PHE A 295 7.67 4.67 19.63
CA PHE A 295 7.85 3.86 20.84
C PHE A 295 9.33 3.82 21.27
N GLY A 296 9.56 3.75 22.58
CA GLY A 296 10.92 3.79 23.15
C GLY A 296 11.71 5.05 22.78
N ASN A 297 11.04 6.21 22.71
CA ASN A 297 11.56 7.46 22.14
C ASN A 297 12.34 7.28 20.83
N GLY A 298 11.91 6.38 19.95
CA GLY A 298 12.55 6.18 18.65
C GLY A 298 13.72 5.21 18.65
N ILE A 299 14.03 4.53 19.77
CA ILE A 299 15.03 3.45 19.76
C ILE A 299 14.51 2.23 18.97
N LEU A 300 13.19 1.98 19.01
CA LEU A 300 12.57 0.84 18.32
C LEU A 300 11.61 1.27 17.19
N VAL A 301 10.67 2.18 17.48
CA VAL A 301 9.73 2.71 16.49
C VAL A 301 9.90 4.22 16.43
N ASP A 302 10.29 4.78 15.29
CA ASP A 302 10.49 6.22 15.13
C ASP A 302 9.74 6.77 13.92
N ASN A 303 8.68 7.53 14.19
CA ASN A 303 7.90 8.20 13.16
C ASN A 303 7.24 7.25 12.13
N TYR A 304 6.85 6.05 12.58
CA TYR A 304 6.20 5.05 11.74
C TYR A 304 4.85 5.55 11.19
N ASN A 305 4.57 5.17 9.95
CA ASN A 305 3.29 5.29 9.27
C ASN A 305 3.08 4.05 8.39
N ASN A 306 1.82 3.70 8.15
CA ASN A 306 1.43 2.53 7.36
C ASN A 306 1.09 2.90 5.90
N ALA A 307 1.77 3.90 5.33
CA ALA A 307 1.68 4.21 3.92
C ALA A 307 3.00 3.89 3.21
N ILE A 308 2.86 3.16 2.11
CA ILE A 308 3.92 2.94 1.15
C ILE A 308 4.10 4.23 0.35
N PHE A 309 2.99 4.74 -0.20
CA PHE A 309 2.98 5.97 -0.99
C PHE A 309 1.63 6.68 -0.95
N ILE A 310 1.60 7.95 -0.54
CA ILE A 310 0.35 8.75 -0.52
C ILE A 310 0.19 9.47 -1.86
N PRO A 311 -1.02 9.54 -2.47
CA PRO A 311 -2.29 8.99 -1.97
C PRO A 311 -2.63 7.57 -2.46
N PHE A 312 -1.78 6.95 -3.29
CA PHE A 312 -2.10 5.74 -4.04
C PHE A 312 -2.08 4.44 -3.22
N GLU A 313 -1.11 4.30 -2.31
CA GLU A 313 -0.82 3.06 -1.58
C GLU A 313 -0.69 3.33 -0.08
N LYS A 314 -1.83 3.22 0.61
CA LYS A 314 -1.94 3.33 2.07
C LYS A 314 -2.73 2.16 2.63
N MET A 315 -2.35 1.71 3.83
CA MET A 315 -3.08 0.67 4.54
C MET A 315 -4.12 1.26 5.49
N THR A 316 -5.08 0.42 5.90
CA THR A 316 -6.09 0.79 6.90
C THR A 316 -5.69 0.27 8.27
N GLY A 317 -4.80 0.97 8.96
CA GLY A 317 -4.28 0.57 10.27
C GLY A 317 -5.17 1.01 11.43
N LEU A 318 -4.78 0.63 12.64
CA LEU A 318 -5.44 1.01 13.88
C LEU A 318 -4.42 1.47 14.91
N GLU A 319 -4.66 2.62 15.54
CA GLU A 319 -3.92 3.12 16.69
C GLU A 319 -4.87 3.30 17.87
N LEU A 320 -4.46 2.79 19.03
CA LEU A 320 -5.16 2.90 20.30
C LEU A 320 -4.24 3.56 21.32
N LYS A 321 -4.73 4.56 22.05
CA LYS A 321 -4.05 5.11 23.22
C LYS A 321 -5.00 5.15 24.41
N PHE A 322 -4.49 4.74 25.56
CA PHE A 322 -5.14 4.82 26.85
C PHE A 322 -4.22 5.56 27.82
N ARG A 323 -4.76 6.55 28.54
CA ARG A 323 -4.02 7.33 29.53
C ARG A 323 -4.85 7.50 30.80
N LYS A 324 -4.21 7.21 31.92
CA LYS A 324 -4.68 7.48 33.29
C LYS A 324 -3.51 8.07 34.07
N ASP A 325 -3.76 8.83 35.14
CA ASP A 325 -2.77 9.69 35.82
C ASP A 325 -1.34 9.12 35.98
N ASN A 326 -1.21 7.83 36.30
CA ASN A 326 0.07 7.16 36.54
C ASN A 326 0.41 6.06 35.52
N PHE A 327 -0.37 5.93 34.45
CA PHE A 327 -0.26 4.83 33.49
C PHE A 327 -0.70 5.25 32.09
N SER A 328 0.09 4.94 31.07
CA SER A 328 -0.33 5.04 29.68
C SER A 328 0.02 3.79 28.91
N ALA A 329 -0.87 3.37 28.02
CA ALA A 329 -0.63 2.30 27.06
C ALA A 329 -1.00 2.79 25.66
N SER A 330 -0.20 2.45 24.67
CA SER A 330 -0.44 2.71 23.27
C SER A 330 -0.21 1.42 22.50
N ALA A 331 -1.05 1.13 21.51
CA ALA A 331 -0.88 0.00 20.62
C ALA A 331 -1.21 0.41 19.19
N PHE A 332 -0.61 -0.26 18.21
CA PHE A 332 -0.98 -0.08 16.82
C PHE A 332 -0.86 -1.38 16.01
N THR A 333 -1.53 -1.40 14.86
CA THR A 333 -1.29 -2.35 13.77
C THR A 333 -1.35 -1.64 12.42
N ASP A 334 -0.54 -2.09 11.47
CA ASP A 334 -0.41 -1.55 10.10
C ASP A 334 -1.70 -1.67 9.28
N ASN A 335 -2.43 -2.79 9.40
CA ASN A 335 -3.59 -3.08 8.59
C ASN A 335 -4.66 -3.88 9.37
N LEU A 336 -5.91 -3.41 9.35
CA LEU A 336 -7.04 -4.05 10.01
C LEU A 336 -7.53 -5.30 9.27
N ALA A 337 -7.41 -5.34 7.95
CA ALA A 337 -7.87 -6.47 7.14
C ALA A 337 -6.90 -7.65 7.22
N TYR A 338 -5.60 -7.34 7.21
CA TYR A 338 -4.53 -8.33 7.28
C TYR A 338 -3.39 -7.79 8.17
N PRO A 339 -3.56 -7.82 9.51
CA PRO A 339 -2.58 -7.27 10.44
C PRO A 339 -1.29 -8.09 10.40
N ARG A 340 -0.16 -7.43 10.10
CA ARG A 340 1.16 -8.08 10.02
C ARG A 340 2.19 -7.43 10.90
N LEU A 341 2.11 -6.12 11.09
CA LEU A 341 2.96 -5.39 12.01
C LEU A 341 2.11 -4.96 13.20
N PHE A 342 2.61 -5.23 14.42
CA PHE A 342 2.02 -4.68 15.64
C PHE A 342 3.07 -3.97 16.47
N GLY A 343 2.61 -3.00 17.26
CA GLY A 343 3.40 -2.49 18.37
C GLY A 343 2.58 -2.25 19.62
N LEU A 344 3.27 -2.29 20.75
CA LEU A 344 2.75 -2.00 22.07
C LEU A 344 3.77 -1.14 22.83
N ASN A 345 3.29 -0.10 23.52
CA ASN A 345 4.10 0.73 24.41
C ASN A 345 3.34 1.01 25.69
N VAL A 346 3.94 0.68 26.82
CA VAL A 346 3.38 0.85 28.15
C VAL A 346 4.34 1.70 28.98
N GLU A 347 3.84 2.77 29.60
CA GLU A 347 4.57 3.60 30.55
C GLU A 347 3.80 3.66 31.86
N GLY A 348 4.50 3.44 32.98
CA GLY A 348 3.93 3.44 34.32
C GLY A 348 4.78 4.24 35.29
N LYS A 349 4.13 4.99 36.18
CA LYS A 349 4.78 5.67 37.29
C LYS A 349 4.90 4.72 38.48
N THR A 350 6.13 4.27 38.78
CA THR A 350 6.41 3.35 39.90
C THR A 350 6.62 4.10 41.22
N SER A 351 7.06 5.35 41.17
CA SER A 351 7.19 6.23 42.34
C SER A 351 7.02 7.70 41.94
N ASP A 352 7.03 8.63 42.90
CA ASP A 352 6.90 10.08 42.61
C ASP A 352 7.96 10.65 41.67
N ARG A 353 9.09 9.95 41.54
CA ARG A 353 10.21 10.37 40.70
C ARG A 353 10.49 9.40 39.56
N MET A 354 10.09 8.13 39.66
CA MET A 354 10.43 7.07 38.71
C MET A 354 9.27 6.70 37.77
N TYR A 355 9.58 6.64 36.48
CA TYR A 355 8.74 6.05 35.45
C TYR A 355 9.48 4.90 34.79
N LEU A 356 8.76 3.82 34.50
CA LEU A 356 9.25 2.70 33.73
C LEU A 356 8.46 2.60 32.42
N LYS A 357 9.14 2.16 31.38
CA LYS A 357 8.58 1.91 30.05
C LYS A 357 8.90 0.50 29.60
N PHE A 358 7.96 -0.07 28.88
CA PHE A 358 8.11 -1.30 28.13
C PHE A 358 7.55 -1.06 26.74
N PHE A 359 8.24 -1.53 25.71
CA PHE A 359 7.76 -1.40 24.35
C PHE A 359 8.16 -2.61 23.51
N TYR A 360 7.32 -2.89 22.52
CA TYR A 360 7.48 -3.96 21.57
C TYR A 360 7.01 -3.46 20.20
N ALA A 361 7.65 -3.91 19.13
CA ALA A 361 7.13 -3.84 17.78
C ALA A 361 7.60 -5.05 16.98
N GLY A 362 6.79 -5.55 16.06
CA GLY A 362 7.21 -6.68 15.23
C GLY A 362 6.29 -6.96 14.05
N ASP A 363 6.93 -7.31 12.93
CA ASP A 363 6.33 -7.73 11.68
C ASP A 363 6.52 -9.24 11.50
N TRP A 364 5.44 -9.97 11.28
CA TRP A 364 5.45 -11.43 11.11
C TRP A 364 5.68 -11.89 9.67
N ASN A 365 5.55 -11.01 8.68
CA ASN A 365 5.84 -11.35 7.29
C ASN A 365 6.32 -10.14 6.49
N LEU A 366 7.65 -10.01 6.41
CA LEU A 366 8.36 -8.97 5.68
C LEU A 366 8.06 -8.96 4.18
N PHE A 367 7.85 -10.15 3.60
CA PHE A 367 7.71 -10.36 2.16
C PHE A 367 6.25 -10.31 1.68
N ALA A 368 5.28 -10.07 2.56
CA ALA A 368 3.87 -10.13 2.20
C ALA A 368 3.37 -9.00 1.26
N GLU A 369 4.26 -8.12 0.80
CA GLU A 369 4.02 -7.12 -0.25
C GLU A 369 4.75 -7.43 -1.55
N ILE A 370 5.57 -8.48 -1.56
CA ILE A 370 6.13 -9.05 -2.76
C ILE A 370 5.04 -9.93 -3.36
N ASP A 371 4.67 -9.64 -4.60
CA ASP A 371 3.68 -10.43 -5.32
C ASP A 371 4.33 -11.77 -5.74
N ASP A 372 3.66 -12.85 -5.41
CA ASP A 372 3.94 -14.25 -5.78
C ASP A 372 2.55 -14.89 -5.97
N LYS A 373 2.04 -14.87 -7.21
CA LYS A 373 0.65 -15.22 -7.50
C LYS A 373 0.41 -16.71 -7.52
N ASP A 374 1.34 -17.48 -8.03
CA ASP A 374 1.21 -18.93 -8.14
C ASP A 374 1.67 -19.65 -6.87
N GLY A 375 2.41 -18.96 -5.99
CA GLY A 375 2.79 -19.44 -4.67
C GLY A 375 3.94 -20.44 -4.70
N ASP A 376 4.78 -20.43 -5.73
CA ASP A 376 5.97 -21.28 -5.82
C ASP A 376 7.21 -20.72 -5.09
N GLY A 377 7.05 -19.53 -4.49
CA GLY A 377 8.08 -18.84 -3.73
C GLY A 377 8.97 -17.94 -4.59
N TYR A 378 8.81 -17.91 -5.91
CA TYR A 378 9.50 -16.98 -6.79
C TYR A 378 8.63 -15.72 -7.02
N PRO A 379 9.15 -14.53 -6.73
CA PRO A 379 8.38 -13.32 -6.96
C PRO A 379 8.05 -13.07 -8.43
N ASP A 380 6.82 -12.63 -8.70
CA ASP A 380 6.30 -12.33 -10.03
C ASP A 380 7.18 -11.36 -10.86
N GLU A 381 7.93 -10.47 -10.19
CA GLU A 381 8.75 -9.46 -10.85
C GLU A 381 10.03 -10.03 -11.48
N ILE A 382 10.48 -11.19 -11.01
CA ILE A 382 11.66 -11.89 -11.53
C ILE A 382 11.34 -13.27 -12.10
N ASP A 383 10.19 -13.85 -11.76
CA ASP A 383 9.75 -15.12 -12.30
C ASP A 383 9.44 -15.02 -13.81
N PRO A 384 10.11 -15.80 -14.68
CA PRO A 384 9.76 -15.88 -16.10
C PRO A 384 8.36 -16.47 -16.36
N GLN A 385 7.78 -17.20 -15.41
CA GLN A 385 6.47 -17.82 -15.51
C GLN A 385 5.56 -17.48 -14.29
N PRO A 386 5.29 -16.19 -14.02
CA PRO A 386 4.70 -15.66 -12.76
C PRO A 386 3.22 -16.02 -12.52
N ASP A 387 2.71 -16.95 -13.30
CA ASP A 387 1.34 -17.42 -13.27
C ASP A 387 1.29 -18.96 -13.18
N ASN A 388 2.45 -19.62 -13.05
CA ASN A 388 2.61 -21.06 -13.10
C ASN A 388 3.53 -21.54 -12.00
N PHE A 389 2.95 -22.31 -11.08
CA PHE A 389 3.72 -22.94 -10.02
C PHE A 389 4.83 -23.83 -10.62
N ASN A 390 6.09 -23.38 -10.54
CA ASN A 390 7.23 -24.01 -11.19
C ASN A 390 8.36 -24.28 -10.18
N VAL A 391 8.33 -25.46 -9.56
CA VAL A 391 9.45 -25.87 -8.69
C VAL A 391 10.72 -26.16 -9.52
N PRO A 392 11.92 -25.81 -9.03
CA PRO A 392 13.16 -25.72 -9.84
C PRO A 392 13.64 -27.00 -10.51
N GLU A 393 13.03 -28.14 -10.19
CA GLU A 393 13.43 -29.45 -10.70
C GLU A 393 12.77 -29.80 -12.05
N ASP A 394 11.72 -29.08 -12.48
CA ASP A 394 10.96 -29.36 -13.71
C ASP A 394 10.92 -28.20 -14.73
N SER A 395 11.61 -27.08 -14.47
CA SER A 395 11.49 -25.86 -15.29
C SER A 395 12.63 -25.70 -16.30
N ILE A 396 12.32 -25.31 -17.55
CA ILE A 396 13.26 -24.96 -18.64
C ILE A 396 13.90 -23.57 -18.39
N ILE A 397 14.29 -23.26 -17.15
CA ILE A 397 14.66 -21.89 -16.76
C ILE A 397 16.14 -21.65 -17.05
N ILE A 398 16.41 -20.88 -18.11
CA ILE A 398 17.72 -20.26 -18.35
C ILE A 398 17.64 -18.82 -17.81
N SER A 399 17.70 -18.69 -16.48
CA SER A 399 17.91 -17.43 -15.78
C SER A 399 18.97 -17.68 -14.71
N GLU A 400 20.15 -17.07 -14.85
CA GLU A 400 21.21 -17.19 -13.86
C GLU A 400 20.82 -16.35 -12.63
N ASN A 401 20.36 -17.01 -11.54
CA ASN A 401 20.09 -16.48 -10.19
C ASN A 401 18.69 -15.90 -9.90
N LEU A 402 17.63 -16.70 -10.01
CA LEU A 402 16.33 -16.36 -9.39
C LEU A 402 16.41 -16.54 -7.87
N GLN A 403 15.92 -15.55 -7.12
CA GLN A 403 15.83 -15.63 -5.65
C GLN A 403 14.45 -16.14 -5.22
N ASN A 404 14.42 -17.21 -4.44
CA ASN A 404 13.21 -17.70 -3.80
C ASN A 404 13.00 -16.99 -2.45
N ILE A 405 11.75 -16.63 -2.13
CA ILE A 405 11.38 -15.99 -0.86
C ILE A 405 11.65 -16.94 0.33
N ASP A 406 11.48 -18.25 0.15
CA ASP A 406 11.69 -19.25 1.20
C ASP A 406 13.17 -19.46 1.56
N ASP A 407 14.10 -19.06 0.68
CA ASP A 407 15.54 -19.14 0.93
C ASP A 407 16.02 -18.11 1.97
N PHE A 408 15.22 -17.08 2.28
CA PHE A 408 15.57 -16.10 3.29
C PHE A 408 15.46 -16.71 4.69
N GLU A 409 16.53 -16.68 5.49
CA GLU A 409 16.54 -17.28 6.84
C GLU A 409 15.48 -16.68 7.80
N ARG A 410 15.00 -15.45 7.52
CA ARG A 410 14.14 -14.68 8.42
C ARG A 410 13.05 -13.92 7.65
N HIS A 411 11.81 -14.39 7.76
CA HIS A 411 10.62 -13.71 7.23
C HIS A 411 9.98 -12.72 8.20
N GLN A 412 10.48 -12.64 9.44
CA GLN A 412 9.88 -11.83 10.50
C GLN A 412 10.94 -11.06 11.29
N ILE A 413 10.58 -9.86 11.74
CA ILE A 413 11.42 -9.03 12.60
C ILE A 413 10.63 -8.55 13.81
N HIS A 414 11.21 -8.73 14.99
CA HIS A 414 10.60 -8.32 16.24
C HIS A 414 11.63 -7.60 17.09
N GLY A 415 11.18 -6.58 17.80
CA GLY A 415 11.98 -5.91 18.81
C GLY A 415 11.23 -5.72 20.10
N ILE A 416 11.97 -5.82 21.19
CA ILE A 416 11.48 -5.61 22.54
C ILE A 416 12.44 -4.69 23.27
N GLY A 417 11.90 -3.84 24.14
CA GLY A 417 12.73 -2.92 24.88
C GLY A 417 12.08 -2.40 26.14
N GLY A 418 12.92 -1.75 26.93
CA GLY A 418 12.56 -1.18 28.21
C GLY A 418 13.24 0.15 28.40
N GLY A 419 12.66 0.97 29.27
CA GLY A 419 13.26 2.25 29.61
C GLY A 419 12.85 2.74 30.98
N PHE A 420 13.54 3.75 31.45
CA PHE A 420 13.22 4.43 32.69
C PHE A 420 13.40 5.94 32.55
N ARG A 421 12.73 6.68 33.44
CA ARG A 421 12.96 8.11 33.65
C ARG A 421 12.90 8.41 35.14
N TYR A 422 13.99 8.95 35.67
CA TYR A 422 14.11 9.38 37.06
C TYR A 422 14.21 10.91 37.16
N ASN A 423 13.20 11.53 37.79
CA ASN A 423 13.15 12.97 38.02
C ASN A 423 13.89 13.34 39.32
N PHE A 424 15.17 13.72 39.21
CA PHE A 424 16.00 14.04 40.38
C PHE A 424 15.79 15.48 40.89
N VAL A 425 15.34 16.42 40.05
CA VAL A 425 14.88 17.75 40.48
C VAL A 425 13.46 18.04 40.00
N ARG A 426 12.59 18.41 40.93
CA ARG A 426 11.25 18.94 40.65
C ARG A 426 10.97 20.13 41.55
N TYR A 427 11.21 21.34 41.03
CA TYR A 427 11.00 22.58 41.78
C TYR A 427 10.18 23.59 40.97
N LYS A 428 8.97 23.92 41.45
CA LYS A 428 8.00 24.77 40.74
C LYS A 428 7.82 24.34 39.28
N LYS A 429 8.32 25.14 38.34
CA LYS A 429 8.24 24.90 36.89
C LYS A 429 9.50 24.25 36.30
N PHE A 430 10.57 24.14 37.09
CA PHE A 430 11.83 23.51 36.68
C PHE A 430 11.78 22.00 36.90
N ARG A 431 12.22 21.26 35.90
CA ARG A 431 12.35 19.81 35.91
C ARG A 431 13.74 19.43 35.41
N ALA A 432 14.39 18.52 36.13
CA ALA A 432 15.56 17.81 35.62
C ALA A 432 15.38 16.32 35.83
N TYR A 433 15.69 15.55 34.79
CA TYR A 433 15.57 14.10 34.81
C TYR A 433 16.71 13.42 34.06
N ILE A 434 16.99 12.19 34.46
CA ILE A 434 17.82 11.25 33.72
C ILE A 434 16.91 10.15 33.19
N ALA A 435 17.15 9.71 31.97
CA ALA A 435 16.43 8.62 31.34
C ALA A 435 17.41 7.67 30.66
N GLY A 436 16.95 6.45 30.42
CA GLY A 436 17.66 5.44 29.67
C GLY A 436 16.66 4.51 28.99
N GLU A 437 16.97 4.08 27.77
CA GLU A 437 16.17 3.14 27.00
C GLU A 437 17.10 2.09 26.37
N THR A 438 16.61 0.86 26.25
CA THR A 438 17.30 -0.23 25.59
C THR A 438 16.32 -1.04 24.76
N ALA A 439 16.78 -1.57 23.63
CA ALA A 439 16.01 -2.44 22.76
C ALA A 439 16.89 -3.55 22.22
N ILE A 440 16.29 -4.70 21.98
CA ILE A 440 16.92 -5.89 21.40
C ILE A 440 15.99 -6.38 20.29
N LEU A 441 16.57 -6.82 19.19
CA LEU A 441 15.84 -7.42 18.08
C LEU A 441 15.87 -8.96 18.18
N ASN A 442 15.06 -9.64 17.38
CA ASN A 442 15.20 -11.08 17.14
C ASN A 442 16.40 -11.40 16.22
N THR A 443 16.98 -10.40 15.57
CA THR A 443 18.36 -10.44 15.10
C THR A 443 19.30 -10.29 16.31
N PRO A 444 20.56 -10.75 16.26
CA PRO A 444 21.55 -10.59 17.34
C PRO A 444 21.82 -9.15 17.82
N GLY A 445 21.21 -8.14 17.20
CA GLY A 445 21.44 -6.73 17.46
C GLY A 445 20.73 -6.17 18.71
N ALA A 446 21.40 -5.27 19.42
CA ALA A 446 20.88 -4.51 20.55
C ALA A 446 21.32 -3.03 20.53
N GLY A 447 20.47 -2.17 21.06
CA GLY A 447 20.71 -0.74 21.24
C GLY A 447 20.45 -0.28 22.67
N ILE A 448 21.22 0.71 23.11
CA ILE A 448 21.00 1.43 24.37
C ILE A 448 21.21 2.93 24.14
N SER A 449 20.30 3.73 24.70
CA SER A 449 20.38 5.17 24.76
C SER A 449 20.43 5.59 26.23
N PHE A 450 21.63 5.80 26.76
CA PHE A 450 21.87 6.17 28.16
C PHE A 450 23.32 6.67 28.36
N PRO A 451 23.55 7.72 29.17
CA PRO A 451 22.56 8.52 29.89
C PRO A 451 21.89 9.61 29.05
N ASN A 452 20.56 9.73 29.18
CA ASN A 452 19.80 10.83 28.61
C ASN A 452 19.43 11.84 29.71
N LEU A 453 20.21 12.91 29.81
CA LEU A 453 19.99 13.99 30.77
C LEU A 453 19.17 15.10 30.12
N ALA A 454 18.13 15.55 30.80
CA ALA A 454 17.35 16.68 30.34
C ALA A 454 17.01 17.64 31.48
N LEU A 455 17.04 18.92 31.18
CA LEU A 455 16.76 20.01 32.09
C LEU A 455 15.91 21.05 31.38
N GLY A 456 14.91 21.58 32.07
CA GLY A 456 14.04 22.56 31.44
C GLY A 456 12.94 23.13 32.31
N ILE A 457 12.37 24.20 31.79
CA ILE A 457 11.19 24.93 32.24
C ILE A 457 10.26 25.11 31.03
N LYS A 458 9.06 25.65 31.25
CA LYS A 458 8.03 25.75 30.19
C LYS A 458 8.51 26.37 28.86
N TRP A 459 9.41 27.35 28.91
CA TRP A 459 9.90 28.07 27.72
C TRP A 459 11.30 27.66 27.27
N PHE A 460 11.98 26.76 28.00
CA PHE A 460 13.35 26.37 27.74
C PHE A 460 13.56 24.89 28.05
N HIS A 461 14.14 24.14 27.13
CA HIS A 461 14.47 22.74 27.31
C HIS A 461 15.82 22.44 26.68
N PHE A 462 16.70 21.80 27.43
CA PHE A 462 17.97 21.29 26.97
C PHE A 462 18.07 19.81 27.33
N SER A 463 18.57 19.01 26.41
CA SER A 463 18.88 17.61 26.66
C SER A 463 20.17 17.20 25.99
N ILE A 464 20.91 16.32 26.67
CA ILE A 464 22.07 15.62 26.15
C ILE A 464 21.82 14.12 26.32
N GLY A 465 22.23 13.34 25.33
CA GLY A 465 22.08 11.90 25.33
C GLY A 465 23.26 11.22 24.68
N THR A 466 23.42 9.94 24.96
CA THR A 466 24.38 9.06 24.28
C THR A 466 23.67 7.84 23.76
N ASP A 467 24.03 7.43 22.55
CA ASP A 467 23.54 6.20 21.94
C ASP A 467 24.71 5.23 21.78
N PHE A 468 24.43 3.95 21.97
CA PHE A 468 25.36 2.85 21.76
C PHE A 468 24.59 1.67 21.15
N GLN A 469 25.09 1.10 20.06
CA GLN A 469 24.43 -0.03 19.37
C GLN A 469 25.47 -1.06 18.95
N THR A 470 25.09 -2.33 19.01
CA THR A 470 25.86 -3.43 18.43
C THR A 470 25.75 -3.40 16.90
N PRO A 471 26.58 -4.20 16.19
CA PRO A 471 26.25 -4.63 14.83
C PRO A 471 24.82 -5.20 14.76
N GLN A 472 24.21 -5.18 13.57
CA GLN A 472 22.86 -5.70 13.31
C GLN A 472 21.71 -5.03 14.05
N PHE A 473 21.94 -3.81 14.54
CA PHE A 473 20.93 -2.98 15.17
C PHE A 473 20.99 -1.56 14.63
N VAL A 474 19.82 -1.01 14.29
CA VAL A 474 19.64 0.40 13.92
C VAL A 474 18.51 0.98 14.77
N ASN A 475 18.65 2.22 15.25
CA ASN A 475 17.58 2.87 15.99
C ASN A 475 16.37 3.08 15.09
N GLY A 476 15.19 2.78 15.61
CA GLY A 476 13.95 3.07 14.91
C GLY A 476 13.74 2.17 13.70
N VAL A 477 14.14 0.88 13.77
CA VAL A 477 13.95 -0.10 12.69
C VAL A 477 12.57 0.00 12.04
N PHE A 478 11.51 0.19 12.84
CA PHE A 478 10.18 0.51 12.35
C PHE A 478 10.03 2.03 12.23
N ASP A 479 10.45 2.58 11.09
CA ASP A 479 10.41 4.01 10.82
C ASP A 479 9.32 4.43 9.84
N ARG A 480 9.42 5.68 9.36
CA ARG A 480 8.52 6.26 8.36
C ARG A 480 8.54 5.53 7.01
N ASN A 481 9.66 4.92 6.64
CA ASN A 481 9.85 4.26 5.36
C ASN A 481 9.72 2.74 5.45
N TYR A 482 9.58 2.18 6.65
CA TYR A 482 9.53 0.74 6.90
C TYR A 482 8.69 -0.05 5.90
N GLU A 483 7.44 0.36 5.63
CA GLU A 483 6.57 -0.35 4.67
C GLU A 483 7.17 -0.42 3.26
N TRP A 484 7.91 0.60 2.84
CA TRP A 484 8.60 0.62 1.54
C TRP A 484 9.94 -0.14 1.55
N GLU A 485 10.62 -0.17 2.69
CA GLU A 485 12.00 -0.67 2.81
C GLU A 485 12.09 -2.13 3.30
N LYS A 486 11.03 -2.67 3.94
CA LYS A 486 11.04 -3.99 4.59
C LYS A 486 11.38 -5.16 3.66
N ALA A 487 10.89 -5.13 2.42
CA ALA A 487 11.25 -6.04 1.33
C ALA A 487 11.06 -5.33 -0.02
N ARG A 488 12.09 -5.28 -0.86
CA ARG A 488 12.04 -4.60 -2.16
C ARG A 488 13.06 -5.14 -3.14
N PHE A 489 12.81 -4.95 -4.43
CA PHE A 489 13.81 -5.19 -5.47
C PHE A 489 14.79 -4.02 -5.59
N VAL A 490 16.07 -4.36 -5.68
CA VAL A 490 17.18 -3.44 -5.93
C VAL A 490 17.89 -3.89 -7.19
N THR A 491 18.09 -2.97 -8.14
CA THR A 491 18.84 -3.25 -9.35
C THR A 491 20.34 -3.19 -9.07
N ASP A 492 21.08 -4.24 -9.43
CA ASP A 492 22.53 -4.26 -9.33
C ASP A 492 23.23 -3.45 -10.44
N THR A 493 24.56 -3.40 -10.41
CA THR A 493 25.38 -2.68 -11.40
C THR A 493 25.34 -3.30 -12.81
N LEU A 494 24.84 -4.53 -12.93
CA LEU A 494 24.68 -5.27 -14.19
C LEU A 494 23.24 -5.17 -14.73
N GLY A 495 22.32 -4.56 -13.98
CA GLY A 495 20.93 -4.39 -14.37
C GLY A 495 19.99 -5.50 -13.88
N ASN A 496 20.47 -6.46 -13.09
CA ASN A 496 19.64 -7.55 -12.54
C ASN A 496 18.88 -7.07 -11.30
N LEU A 497 17.66 -7.58 -11.11
CA LEU A 497 16.83 -7.29 -9.95
C LEU A 497 17.13 -8.29 -8.84
N ASN A 498 17.52 -7.79 -7.67
CA ASN A 498 17.73 -8.60 -6.47
C ASN A 498 16.71 -8.20 -5.40
N LEU A 499 16.01 -9.18 -4.85
CA LEU A 499 15.16 -9.03 -3.68
C LEU A 499 16.04 -8.85 -2.43
N VAL A 500 15.81 -7.75 -1.70
CA VAL A 500 16.50 -7.42 -0.45
C VAL A 500 15.47 -7.16 0.64
N SER A 501 15.75 -7.64 1.85
CA SER A 501 14.94 -7.38 3.04
C SER A 501 15.69 -6.49 4.04
N ILE A 502 14.95 -5.80 4.91
CA ILE A 502 15.53 -5.02 6.00
C ILE A 502 16.38 -5.88 6.95
N VAL A 503 16.09 -7.17 7.08
CA VAL A 503 16.88 -8.09 7.93
C VAL A 503 18.23 -8.36 7.29
N SER A 504 18.28 -8.58 5.98
CA SER A 504 19.52 -8.73 5.21
C SER A 504 20.40 -7.48 5.34
N GLU A 505 19.81 -6.29 5.22
CA GLU A 505 20.52 -5.01 5.41
C GLU A 505 21.09 -4.87 6.84
N LEU A 506 20.33 -5.28 7.86
CA LEU A 506 20.81 -5.30 9.24
C LEU A 506 21.98 -6.28 9.41
N GLU A 507 21.95 -7.46 8.78
CA GLU A 507 23.03 -8.45 8.89
C GLU A 507 24.35 -7.97 8.28
N GLU A 508 24.28 -7.12 7.25
CA GLU A 508 25.43 -6.44 6.64
C GLU A 508 25.97 -5.28 7.50
N GLU A 509 25.16 -4.75 8.41
CA GLU A 509 25.51 -3.61 9.25
C GLU A 509 26.58 -3.98 10.30
N LYS A 510 27.85 -3.70 9.94
CA LYS A 510 29.03 -4.01 10.73
C LYS A 510 29.48 -2.86 11.62
N GLY A 511 30.15 -3.21 12.71
CA GLY A 511 30.75 -2.26 13.64
C GLY A 511 29.78 -1.75 14.70
N TRP A 512 30.36 -1.27 15.80
CA TRP A 512 29.62 -0.70 16.91
C TRP A 512 29.28 0.76 16.60
N LEU A 513 28.05 1.16 16.91
CA LEU A 513 27.66 2.56 16.88
C LEU A 513 27.82 3.17 18.26
N TYR A 514 28.39 4.38 18.33
CA TYR A 514 28.35 5.19 19.52
C TYR A 514 28.30 6.68 19.18
N GLY A 515 27.66 7.49 20.00
CA GLY A 515 27.60 8.92 19.72
C GLY A 515 26.87 9.75 20.75
N TRP A 516 26.82 11.05 20.48
CA TRP A 516 26.22 12.05 21.35
C TRP A 516 25.09 12.77 20.63
N ASN A 517 24.04 13.06 21.37
CA ASN A 517 22.88 13.82 20.92
C ASN A 517 22.67 15.02 21.81
N TYR A 518 22.41 16.17 21.21
CA TYR A 518 22.09 17.41 21.91
C TYR A 518 20.80 17.95 21.31
N ALA A 519 19.88 18.35 22.17
CA ALA A 519 18.69 19.08 21.75
C ALA A 519 18.48 20.29 22.62
N PHE A 520 18.13 21.39 21.98
CA PHE A 520 17.87 22.67 22.59
C PHE A 520 16.57 23.22 22.01
N LYS A 521 15.68 23.65 22.90
CA LYS A 521 14.39 24.21 22.52
C LYS A 521 14.07 25.43 23.35
N ILE A 522 13.78 26.54 22.67
CA ILE A 522 13.16 27.72 23.26
C ILE A 522 11.74 27.83 22.72
N ALA A 523 10.76 27.95 23.59
CA ALA A 523 9.36 28.09 23.24
C ALA A 523 8.77 29.34 23.88
N ILE A 524 8.64 30.41 23.11
CA ILE A 524 7.93 31.62 23.51
C ILE A 524 6.43 31.36 23.28
N PRO A 525 5.61 31.30 24.34
CA PRO A 525 4.21 30.92 24.22
C PRO A 525 3.45 31.76 23.18
N LYS A 526 2.74 31.10 22.27
CA LYS A 526 1.92 31.71 21.20
C LYS A 526 2.70 32.61 20.21
N MET A 527 4.03 32.57 20.21
CA MET A 527 4.84 33.39 19.31
C MET A 527 5.73 32.52 18.44
N ALA A 528 6.82 32.00 19.01
CA ALA A 528 7.84 31.31 18.25
C ALA A 528 8.46 30.15 19.05
N ILE A 529 8.90 29.13 18.33
CA ILE A 529 9.60 27.96 18.84
C ILE A 529 10.88 27.81 18.03
N LEU A 530 12.02 27.96 18.69
CA LEU A 530 13.33 27.63 18.16
C LEU A 530 13.68 26.21 18.61
N ASN A 531 13.98 25.32 17.67
CA ASN A 531 14.54 24.00 17.96
C ASN A 531 15.91 23.90 17.29
N ILE A 532 16.91 23.48 18.05
CA ILE A 532 18.25 23.15 17.56
C ILE A 532 18.53 21.73 18.01
N ARG A 533 19.01 20.88 17.10
CA ARG A 533 19.47 19.52 17.39
C ARG A 533 20.83 19.32 16.75
N PHE A 534 21.72 18.68 17.48
CA PHE A 534 23.03 18.28 17.00
C PHE A 534 23.28 16.83 17.38
N ARG A 535 23.84 16.05 16.47
CA ARG A 535 24.13 14.63 16.63
C ARG A 535 25.48 14.35 16.00
N ASP A 536 26.33 13.63 16.72
CA ASP A 536 27.65 13.18 16.23
C ASP A 536 27.80 11.71 16.61
N ILE A 537 27.67 10.85 15.59
CA ILE A 537 27.63 9.40 15.72
C ILE A 537 28.76 8.79 14.91
N TYR A 538 29.38 7.76 15.49
CA TYR A 538 30.43 6.96 14.87
C TYR A 538 29.91 5.54 14.70
N ARG A 539 30.20 4.92 13.56
CA ARG A 539 29.98 3.49 13.32
C ARG A 539 31.11 2.93 12.46
N GLY A 540 31.90 2.03 13.04
CA GLY A 540 33.13 1.57 12.39
C GLY A 540 34.07 2.75 12.08
N GLU A 541 34.43 2.93 10.81
CA GLU A 541 35.23 4.07 10.34
C GLU A 541 34.37 5.27 9.90
N SER A 542 33.05 5.08 9.79
CA SER A 542 32.12 6.12 9.38
C SER A 542 31.78 7.06 10.55
N ARG A 543 31.59 8.33 10.24
CA ARG A 543 31.14 9.37 11.17
C ARG A 543 30.01 10.16 10.54
N ASP A 544 28.83 10.08 11.16
CA ASP A 544 27.64 10.82 10.78
C ASP A 544 27.42 11.99 11.74
N LYS A 545 27.56 13.20 11.21
CA LYS A 545 27.26 14.45 11.92
C LYS A 545 26.00 15.07 11.36
N ARG A 546 24.98 15.21 12.20
CA ARG A 546 23.73 15.88 11.83
C ARG A 546 23.51 17.14 12.64
N PHE A 547 23.13 18.20 11.95
CA PHE A 547 22.70 19.46 12.55
C PHE A 547 21.33 19.83 12.00
N HIS A 548 20.40 20.18 12.89
CA HIS A 548 19.09 20.66 12.49
C HIS A 548 18.72 21.89 13.30
N ILE A 549 18.34 22.97 12.63
CA ILE A 549 17.77 24.16 13.23
C ILE A 549 16.43 24.47 12.58
N SER A 550 15.43 24.79 13.39
CA SER A 550 14.14 25.26 12.90
C SER A 550 13.62 26.39 13.77
N LEU A 551 13.10 27.43 13.12
CA LEU A 551 12.32 28.48 13.77
C LEU A 551 10.88 28.37 13.26
N TYR A 552 9.99 27.96 14.16
CA TYR A 552 8.57 27.89 13.90
C TYR A 552 7.86 29.07 14.55
N ASN A 553 7.04 29.77 13.78
CA ASN A 553 6.25 30.90 14.21
C ASN A 553 4.77 30.53 14.16
N ASN A 554 4.12 30.63 15.31
CA ASN A 554 2.69 30.38 15.52
C ASN A 554 1.88 31.66 15.73
N TYR A 555 2.53 32.82 15.59
CA TYR A 555 1.90 34.12 15.69
C TYR A 555 1.16 34.39 14.38
N SER A 556 -0.16 34.58 14.47
CA SER A 556 -0.96 34.98 13.32
C SER A 556 -0.71 36.47 13.03
N PHE A 557 0.35 36.77 12.28
CA PHE A 557 0.70 38.14 11.87
C PHE A 557 -0.47 38.86 11.18
N THR A 558 -1.30 38.10 10.47
CA THR A 558 -2.54 38.55 9.83
C THR A 558 -3.63 37.49 10.06
N ASP A 559 -4.88 37.83 9.75
CA ASP A 559 -6.00 36.86 9.78
C ASP A 559 -5.82 35.70 8.77
N TYR A 560 -4.93 35.87 7.79
CA TYR A 560 -4.69 34.92 6.70
C TYR A 560 -3.47 34.04 6.92
N ILE A 561 -2.43 34.51 7.60
CA ILE A 561 -1.21 33.72 7.84
C ILE A 561 -1.29 33.10 9.24
N LEU A 562 -1.45 31.78 9.29
CA LEU A 562 -1.58 31.03 10.53
C LEU A 562 -0.24 30.72 11.18
N SER A 563 0.75 30.37 10.36
CA SER A 563 2.07 29.98 10.84
C SER A 563 3.11 30.10 9.73
N SER A 564 4.37 30.26 10.12
CA SER A 564 5.53 30.10 9.24
C SER A 564 6.60 29.25 9.89
N MET A 565 7.39 28.54 9.08
CA MET A 565 8.54 27.77 9.55
C MET A 565 9.69 28.03 8.60
N ILE A 566 10.89 28.20 9.15
CA ILE A 566 12.12 28.03 8.40
C ILE A 566 12.94 26.93 9.07
N PHE A 567 13.56 26.07 8.27
CA PHE A 567 14.44 25.03 8.76
C PHE A 567 15.67 24.86 7.89
N ILE A 568 16.75 24.42 8.52
CA ILE A 568 17.99 23.99 7.89
C ILE A 568 18.37 22.68 8.56
N GLU A 569 18.70 21.69 7.75
CA GLU A 569 19.24 20.41 8.16
C GLU A 569 20.50 20.12 7.35
N GLN A 570 21.56 19.69 8.02
CA GLN A 570 22.82 19.35 7.39
C GLN A 570 23.23 17.96 7.88
N ASN A 571 23.54 17.06 6.94
CA ASN A 571 24.11 15.74 7.20
C ASN A 571 25.61 15.75 6.87
N ASN A 572 26.40 14.87 7.50
CA ASN A 572 27.86 14.78 7.33
C ASN A 572 28.63 16.12 7.42
N VAL A 573 28.22 16.98 8.37
CA VAL A 573 28.72 18.36 8.47
C VAL A 573 30.22 18.46 8.75
N SER A 574 31.00 18.90 7.77
CA SER A 574 32.40 19.30 7.98
C SER A 574 32.51 20.67 8.68
N LYS A 575 31.60 21.60 8.37
CA LYS A 575 31.50 22.96 8.97
C LYS A 575 30.03 23.39 9.10
N ILE A 576 29.61 23.76 10.31
CA ILE A 576 28.24 24.19 10.62
C ILE A 576 27.95 25.56 10.00
N LEU A 577 26.78 25.75 9.38
CA LEU A 577 26.31 27.00 8.77
C LEU A 577 27.16 27.52 7.58
N ARG A 578 27.92 26.66 6.91
CA ARG A 578 28.47 26.98 5.58
C ARG A 578 27.39 26.72 4.52
N GLU A 579 27.24 27.62 3.56
CA GLU A 579 26.25 27.48 2.47
C GLU A 579 26.62 26.30 1.54
N LYS A 580 25.60 25.49 1.18
CA LYS A 580 25.64 24.45 0.13
C LYS A 580 26.67 23.35 0.37
N THR A 581 26.53 22.63 1.48
CA THR A 581 27.29 21.41 1.75
C THR A 581 26.55 20.16 1.27
N ASP A 582 27.27 19.07 1.00
CA ASP A 582 26.65 17.78 0.66
C ASP A 582 25.70 17.31 1.78
N GLY A 583 24.52 16.80 1.40
CA GLY A 583 23.48 16.37 2.32
C GLY A 583 22.76 17.50 3.07
N GLU A 584 23.02 18.77 2.73
CA GLU A 584 22.30 19.92 3.26
C GLU A 584 20.92 20.06 2.61
N GLN A 585 19.92 20.38 3.43
CA GLN A 585 18.62 20.83 2.97
C GLN A 585 18.14 22.02 3.79
N TRP A 586 17.43 22.92 3.14
CA TRP A 586 16.73 23.99 3.81
C TRP A 586 15.35 24.14 3.21
N GLY A 587 14.45 24.75 3.97
CA GLY A 587 13.11 24.96 3.49
C GLY A 587 12.32 25.95 4.31
N ILE A 588 11.20 26.36 3.73
CA ILE A 588 10.25 27.26 4.32
C ILE A 588 8.86 26.65 4.20
N GLU A 589 8.07 26.79 5.26
CA GLU A 589 6.66 26.39 5.30
C GLU A 589 5.78 27.57 5.67
N PHE A 590 4.64 27.69 5.01
CA PHE A 590 3.61 28.66 5.36
C PHE A 590 2.26 27.95 5.48
N GLY A 591 1.52 28.31 6.53
CA GLY A 591 0.13 27.92 6.71
C GLY A 591 -0.77 29.12 6.48
N PHE A 592 -1.64 29.05 5.48
CA PHE A 592 -2.61 30.08 5.14
C PHE A 592 -4.03 29.64 5.51
N ARG A 593 -4.86 30.60 5.93
CA ARG A 593 -6.31 30.49 6.09
C ARG A 593 -6.97 31.48 5.13
N LEU A 594 -7.32 31.00 3.94
CA LEU A 594 -8.02 31.82 2.95
C LEU A 594 -9.50 32.05 3.33
N HIS A 595 -10.08 31.11 4.07
CA HIS A 595 -11.46 31.18 4.57
C HIS A 595 -11.57 30.40 5.88
N LYS A 596 -12.66 30.58 6.64
CA LYS A 596 -12.94 29.81 7.88
C LYS A 596 -12.90 28.28 7.67
N SER A 597 -13.18 27.85 6.44
CA SER A 597 -13.19 26.45 6.02
C SER A 597 -12.05 26.07 5.08
N ILE A 598 -11.18 26.98 4.66
CA ILE A 598 -10.14 26.67 3.66
C ILE A 598 -8.78 27.05 4.22
N ARG A 599 -7.91 26.05 4.33
CA ARG A 599 -6.52 26.20 4.72
C ARG A 599 -5.61 25.66 3.63
N ILE A 600 -4.47 26.30 3.44
CA ILE A 600 -3.43 25.84 2.51
C ILE A 600 -2.12 25.79 3.29
N ASN A 601 -1.45 24.65 3.27
CA ASN A 601 -0.09 24.53 3.77
C ASN A 601 0.85 24.40 2.58
N THR A 602 1.78 25.34 2.43
CA THR A 602 2.80 25.29 1.37
C THR A 602 4.14 24.98 1.98
N ARG A 603 4.93 24.13 1.33
CA ARG A 603 6.30 23.79 1.72
C ARG A 603 7.21 23.91 0.50
N TYR A 604 8.25 24.70 0.63
CA TYR A 604 9.35 24.75 -0.30
C TYR A 604 10.60 24.17 0.36
N ARG A 605 11.37 23.40 -0.40
CA ARG A 605 12.64 22.82 0.07
C ARG A 605 13.62 22.67 -1.07
N GLU A 606 14.89 22.97 -0.79
CA GLU A 606 16.02 22.59 -1.61
C GLU A 606 16.88 21.57 -0.86
N LYS A 607 17.40 20.59 -1.59
CA LYS A 607 18.36 19.60 -1.11
C LYS A 607 19.59 19.65 -2.03
N PHE A 608 20.76 19.65 -1.43
CA PHE A 608 22.06 19.65 -2.11
C PHE A 608 22.69 18.26 -1.95
N GLU A 609 23.08 17.64 -3.06
CA GLU A 609 23.71 16.32 -3.08
C GLU A 609 24.91 16.36 -4.04
N ASP A 610 26.12 16.21 -3.51
CA ASP A 610 27.36 16.12 -4.28
C ASP A 610 27.46 14.73 -4.91
N ASN A 611 26.91 14.58 -6.11
CA ASN A 611 26.81 13.29 -6.77
C ASN A 611 28.14 12.87 -7.40
N ASN A 612 29.02 13.83 -7.70
CA ASN A 612 30.31 13.58 -8.34
C ASN A 612 31.49 13.56 -7.34
N SER A 613 31.22 13.83 -6.06
CA SER A 613 32.19 13.86 -4.95
C SER A 613 33.31 14.88 -5.13
N ASP A 614 33.08 15.96 -5.88
CA ASP A 614 34.09 16.99 -6.14
C ASP A 614 34.16 18.09 -5.05
N ASN A 615 33.29 18.01 -4.02
CA ASN A 615 33.08 18.97 -2.94
C ASN A 615 32.52 20.34 -3.39
N PHE A 616 31.96 20.43 -4.60
CA PHE A 616 31.25 21.57 -5.12
C PHE A 616 29.84 21.17 -5.53
N ILE A 617 28.85 21.99 -5.18
CA ILE A 617 27.47 21.72 -5.58
C ILE A 617 27.16 22.44 -6.89
N GLY A 618 27.09 21.65 -7.97
CA GLY A 618 26.65 22.05 -9.30
C GLY A 618 25.16 22.44 -9.36
N HIS A 619 24.68 22.86 -10.54
CA HIS A 619 23.28 23.27 -10.70
C HIS A 619 22.32 22.07 -10.74
N ASP A 620 22.77 20.98 -11.35
CA ASP A 620 22.15 19.67 -11.47
C ASP A 620 22.13 18.87 -10.16
N GLU A 621 22.96 19.28 -9.20
CA GLU A 621 23.07 18.71 -7.85
C GLU A 621 22.15 19.39 -6.81
N VAL A 622 21.30 20.31 -7.28
CA VAL A 622 20.27 20.97 -6.46
C VAL A 622 18.89 20.40 -6.79
N LYS A 623 18.35 19.59 -5.87
CA LYS A 623 16.97 19.09 -5.95
C LYS A 623 16.02 20.07 -5.29
N ARG A 624 15.06 20.60 -6.05
CA ARG A 624 14.04 21.53 -5.54
C ARG A 624 12.69 20.85 -5.49
N SER A 625 11.95 21.09 -4.41
CA SER A 625 10.58 20.59 -4.24
C SER A 625 9.66 21.69 -3.72
N PHE A 626 8.45 21.75 -4.28
CA PHE A 626 7.37 22.57 -3.79
C PHE A 626 6.12 21.70 -3.64
N ASN A 627 5.53 21.72 -2.45
CA ASN A 627 4.32 20.97 -2.12
C ASN A 627 3.27 21.93 -1.58
N ALA A 628 2.01 21.72 -1.93
CA ALA A 628 0.88 22.47 -1.39
C ALA A 628 -0.25 21.52 -0.99
N ASP A 629 -0.61 21.51 0.28
CA ASP A 629 -1.73 20.74 0.81
C ASP A 629 -2.94 21.67 1.01
N LEU A 630 -3.99 21.46 0.22
CA LEU A 630 -5.28 22.14 0.40
C LEU A 630 -6.14 21.36 1.39
N ILE A 631 -6.64 22.03 2.42
CA ILE A 631 -7.48 21.44 3.47
C ILE A 631 -8.81 22.17 3.53
N ILE A 632 -9.91 21.44 3.35
CA ILE A 632 -11.27 21.94 3.49
C ILE A 632 -11.85 21.45 4.81
N ASP A 633 -12.21 22.38 5.69
CA ASP A 633 -12.88 22.11 6.97
C ASP A 633 -14.40 22.27 6.85
N GLY A 634 -15.07 21.14 6.68
CA GLY A 634 -16.53 21.03 6.60
C GLY A 634 -17.27 21.26 7.91
N THR A 635 -16.57 21.24 9.05
CA THR A 635 -17.17 21.37 10.39
C THR A 635 -17.97 22.67 10.54
N TYR A 636 -17.42 23.76 10.00
CA TYR A 636 -18.09 25.06 9.99
C TYR A 636 -19.45 25.02 9.25
N TRP A 637 -19.47 24.41 8.07
CA TRP A 637 -20.69 24.29 7.26
C TRP A 637 -21.71 23.35 7.89
N TRP A 638 -21.25 22.27 8.52
CA TRP A 638 -22.11 21.36 9.29
C TRP A 638 -22.81 22.08 10.43
N HIS A 639 -22.09 22.90 11.21
CA HIS A 639 -22.70 23.72 12.25
C HIS A 639 -23.73 24.72 11.70
N LYS A 640 -23.42 25.37 10.58
CA LYS A 640 -24.36 26.30 9.92
C LYS A 640 -25.62 25.59 9.42
N PHE A 641 -25.49 24.38 8.89
CA PHE A 641 -26.60 23.54 8.50
C PHE A 641 -27.48 23.18 9.71
N LEU A 642 -26.89 22.74 10.82
CA LEU A 642 -27.65 22.44 12.04
C LEU A 642 -28.36 23.66 12.63
N GLU A 643 -27.72 24.83 12.60
CA GLU A 643 -28.35 26.10 12.99
C GLU A 643 -29.56 26.42 12.10
N TRP A 644 -29.46 26.17 10.80
CA TRP A 644 -30.57 26.37 9.85
C TRP A 644 -31.71 25.38 10.08
N VAL A 645 -31.41 24.08 10.28
CA VAL A 645 -32.41 23.05 10.58
C VAL A 645 -33.15 23.37 11.88
N ARG A 646 -32.47 23.87 12.92
CA ARG A 646 -33.11 24.24 14.20
C ARG A 646 -34.00 25.49 14.12
N LYS A 647 -33.84 26.31 13.08
CA LYS A 647 -34.65 27.53 12.86
C LYS A 647 -35.89 27.26 12.03
N LYS A 648 -35.97 26.11 11.35
CA LYS A 648 -37.17 25.57 10.75
C LYS A 648 -37.90 24.70 11.75
#